data_AF-A0A940YVB6-F1
#
_entry.id   AF-A0A940YVB6-F1
#
_cell.length_a   1.000
_cell.length_b   1.000
_cell.length_c   1.000
_cell.angle_alpha   90.00
_cell.angle_beta   90.00
_cell.angle_gamma   90.00
#
_symmetry.space_group_name_H-M   'P 1'
#
loop_
_entity.id
_entity.type
_entity.pdbx_description
1 polymer ?
#
loop_
_entity_poly.entity_id
_entity_poly.type
_entity_poly.pdbx_seq_one_letter_code
_entity_poly.pdbx_strand_id
1 'polypeptide(L)'
;MPEIRTAVDRLLVRCEAAWTPAVERHMADVGEAPDSWLPSAAGLLRGSWSEGGRDCAVAAVAVLEYALDVGERRDPRRPRWVLHLWLAERTLALRFDDHRLSDEVHHHLAAQTQGRRADDPVAVAATYPEEPSPRHFEPQRPSHPHAVRLAEGLPADDLVRPSLLARLAQSAFFRLESGDMTALENAARWADEAFTGVTADHPEAGLVSCATVHAALARFRDRPSDAQGVRLALRAGRSALRAVEHSRRHGTRPVDREAASAHLVFSLALTASVPLHPDQEVVDEAIAQLEAFRACAPPDDNGIYAGNMPGLLSARAVLTGSRADLRRSDELWAALQRDLPPDHPLLPHIADKRAACAELERMLTRLPISGTQLLKLVRPMLGQLLSGVRLPPVQMYVPPGRPGVRSPGPGPEEFAPFLGFPRAATADAAPGRPEGVTVAWPPGPPADAGPAKSPSAADLDGLPPEAAAVHGALLGAGVSDPRRLALAVDQLKKVLAGPLPDGQRGRVATVLVQMLASQFTFSEDFRHLEQAVRCGDEQLALLPATSARYVELLCAVEMHRHSYGAMHQDEATIARACDALAWAVGRMPETSASWLGCAIPYAHALASVSWMRRDVAGTQEAVRLVELSARRLEALPDQPGYSPESAQLREQLRPALATVAELVHRAHDEVTWHRYGDEEPVSWTAAADRALPPRARFANARMALGEAVERRDWTLATDAAAAALEVLPLVVSQALQRDDRQAVLRTALLGNRYPAPAGPRRGADLPDRLEGTSLARTACAVALAAGRTEQAAALLEQGRAVLMGQDLQARSDVSDLAAVHPRTAREFTTLASRVRETETGTPDGPVEATRIRQQHAVVEEWQQLLARIRELDGFGNFLLPPSAEQMRREAKEGPIVLVNIDRLRSDALVVTAEDIKLVPLEVTEGQLAHTARRFLSTVSMGVGESRARRREAAEAVFDTLEWLWDTVAEPVLEAAALTRPIPAGTPRGAVPRLWWSASGPLAHLPLHAAGHHRTTELGQGRSVLDRVASSYTPSIRALRHARQAAVAGGGAGPSLAVGRPTGADGAEGASAAEVAAMARTMSGLRIVQGADATVGRVLTELSSAAIVHFACHGLSDAEDPSRSHLELADGRLEVRDVARGHLPHARLAVLLACHTTRTDRLPDEAVHLTSAFQTAGYPQVVGALWEAPDLVSVRLTERLYRALRTYGGGLDVTDTARAVHGIVRELRARHAGSPGVWAPYVHTGR
;
A
#
# COMPACT_ATOMS: atom_id res chain seq x y z
N MET A 1 26.00 -35.66 25.25
CA MET A 1 26.93 -34.59 25.73
C MET A 1 27.53 -33.76 24.59
N PRO A 2 28.18 -34.31 23.54
CA PRO A 2 28.90 -33.53 22.53
C PRO A 2 27.99 -32.66 21.66
N GLU A 3 26.75 -33.08 21.39
CA GLU A 3 25.92 -32.49 20.34
C GLU A 3 25.40 -31.08 20.70
N ILE A 4 24.86 -30.86 21.90
CA ILE A 4 24.43 -29.52 22.33
C ILE A 4 25.63 -28.58 22.53
N ARG A 5 26.74 -29.07 23.10
CA ARG A 5 27.98 -28.28 23.21
C ARG A 5 28.55 -27.95 21.83
N THR A 6 28.51 -28.88 20.88
CA THR A 6 28.92 -28.64 19.49
C THR A 6 27.99 -27.67 18.78
N ALA A 7 26.68 -27.71 19.05
CA ALA A 7 25.73 -26.75 18.51
C ALA A 7 26.03 -25.34 19.03
N VAL A 8 26.27 -25.20 20.33
CA VAL A 8 26.69 -23.93 20.95
C VAL A 8 28.02 -23.45 20.38
N ASP A 9 29.03 -24.32 20.27
CA ASP A 9 30.34 -23.96 19.73
C ASP A 9 30.27 -23.52 18.27
N ARG A 10 29.48 -24.22 17.43
CA ARG A 10 29.22 -23.81 16.05
C ARG A 10 28.54 -22.45 15.96
N LEU A 11 27.54 -22.20 16.81
CA LEU A 11 26.81 -20.94 16.79
C LEU A 11 27.68 -19.78 17.27
N LEU A 12 28.49 -20.00 18.31
CA LEU A 12 29.47 -19.03 18.79
C LEU A 12 30.47 -18.67 17.70
N VAL A 13 31.05 -19.66 17.02
CA VAL A 13 31.97 -19.43 15.89
C VAL A 13 31.29 -18.65 14.76
N ARG A 14 30.07 -19.03 14.38
CA ARG A 14 29.29 -18.35 13.34
C ARG A 14 29.03 -16.88 13.68
N CYS A 15 28.85 -16.58 14.96
CA CYS A 15 28.61 -15.23 15.42
C CYS A 15 29.90 -14.48 15.80
N GLU A 16 31.10 -15.03 15.62
CA GLU A 16 32.35 -14.40 16.12
C GLU A 16 32.27 -14.13 17.64
N ALA A 17 31.69 -15.07 18.38
CA ALA A 17 31.57 -15.07 19.83
C ALA A 17 32.50 -16.14 20.43
N ALA A 18 32.89 -15.97 21.70
CA ALA A 18 33.88 -16.83 22.36
C ALA A 18 33.25 -17.77 23.39
N TRP A 19 33.82 -18.97 23.52
CA TRP A 19 33.50 -19.84 24.65
C TRP A 19 34.15 -19.31 25.93
N THR A 20 33.44 -18.49 26.69
CA THR A 20 33.96 -17.85 27.91
C THR A 20 33.81 -18.75 29.14
N PRO A 21 34.54 -18.48 30.25
CA PRO A 21 34.30 -19.16 31.52
C PRO A 21 32.85 -19.04 32.04
N ALA A 22 32.14 -17.97 31.67
CA ALA A 22 30.72 -17.79 31.99
C ALA A 22 29.83 -18.74 31.18
N VAL A 23 30.09 -18.89 29.87
CA VAL A 23 29.43 -19.92 29.03
C VAL A 23 29.72 -21.31 29.59
N GLU A 24 30.97 -21.62 29.94
CA GLU A 24 31.34 -22.93 30.51
C GLU A 24 30.59 -23.23 31.82
N ARG A 25 30.47 -22.26 32.73
CA ARG A 25 29.74 -22.45 34.00
C ARG A 25 28.27 -22.79 33.78
N HIS A 26 27.57 -22.08 32.91
CA HIS A 26 26.15 -22.32 32.66
C HIS A 26 25.89 -23.54 31.76
N MET A 27 26.91 -24.00 31.04
CA MET A 27 26.90 -25.24 30.25
C MET A 27 27.46 -26.46 31.00
N ALA A 28 27.88 -26.30 32.27
CA ALA A 28 28.45 -27.39 33.07
C ALA A 28 27.40 -28.46 33.41
N ASP A 29 26.16 -28.02 33.68
CA ASP A 29 25.06 -28.87 34.15
C ASP A 29 24.02 -29.21 33.05
N VAL A 30 24.27 -28.82 31.79
CA VAL A 30 23.34 -29.13 30.69
C VAL A 30 23.45 -30.61 30.30
N GLY A 31 22.36 -31.35 30.50
CA GLY A 31 22.25 -32.79 30.22
C GLY A 31 21.46 -33.11 28.96
N GLU A 32 21.26 -34.39 28.68
CA GLU A 32 20.43 -34.87 27.55
C GLU A 32 18.94 -34.84 27.86
N ALA A 33 18.57 -34.72 29.14
CA ALA A 33 17.19 -34.58 29.55
C ALA A 33 16.70 -33.14 29.30
N PRO A 34 15.51 -32.94 28.70
CA PRO A 34 14.96 -31.62 28.45
C PRO A 34 14.74 -30.77 29.71
N ASP A 35 14.74 -31.40 30.89
CA ASP A 35 14.66 -30.73 32.20
C ASP A 35 15.85 -29.82 32.47
N SER A 36 17.01 -30.10 31.86
CA SER A 36 18.26 -29.36 32.07
C SER A 36 18.48 -28.21 31.07
N TRP A 37 17.78 -28.20 29.93
CA TRP A 37 17.98 -27.22 28.86
C TRP A 37 17.45 -25.85 29.22
N LEU A 38 16.24 -25.78 29.78
CA LEU A 38 15.62 -24.51 30.17
C LEU A 38 16.39 -23.83 31.33
N PRO A 39 16.80 -24.53 32.41
CA PRO A 39 17.67 -23.95 33.43
C PRO A 39 19.01 -23.45 32.90
N SER A 40 19.62 -24.20 31.97
CA SER A 40 20.90 -23.79 31.34
C SER A 40 20.73 -22.57 30.45
N ALA A 41 19.70 -22.55 29.59
CA ALA A 41 19.36 -21.40 28.75
C ALA A 41 19.01 -20.15 29.59
N ALA A 42 18.23 -20.32 30.66
CA ALA A 42 17.93 -19.23 31.60
C ALA A 42 19.18 -18.76 32.35
N GLY A 43 20.08 -19.69 32.70
CA GLY A 43 21.39 -19.39 33.26
C GLY A 43 22.26 -18.56 32.31
N LEU A 44 22.36 -18.98 31.05
CA LEU A 44 23.06 -18.26 29.99
C LEU A 44 22.44 -16.89 29.72
N LEU A 45 21.11 -16.76 29.70
CA LEU A 45 20.45 -15.47 29.57
C LEU A 45 20.80 -14.55 30.74
N ARG A 46 20.74 -15.03 31.98
CA ARG A 46 21.19 -14.27 33.16
C ARG A 46 22.68 -13.90 33.07
N GLY A 47 23.52 -14.85 32.65
CA GLY A 47 24.97 -14.66 32.47
C GLY A 47 25.29 -13.63 31.38
N SER A 48 24.45 -13.53 30.35
CA SER A 48 24.58 -12.51 29.31
C SER A 48 24.39 -11.09 29.83
N TRP A 49 23.74 -10.95 31.01
CA TRP A 49 23.48 -9.66 31.62
C TRP A 49 24.50 -9.22 32.65
N SER A 50 25.23 -10.17 33.26
CA SER A 50 26.19 -9.90 34.33
C SER A 50 27.65 -10.03 33.91
N GLU A 51 28.08 -11.20 33.42
CA GLU A 51 29.50 -11.55 33.31
C GLU A 51 29.94 -12.17 31.97
N GLY A 52 29.03 -12.75 31.20
CA GLY A 52 29.33 -13.44 29.95
C GLY A 52 28.95 -12.66 28.69
N GLY A 53 28.30 -11.51 28.83
CA GLY A 53 28.00 -10.58 27.74
C GLY A 53 27.33 -11.25 26.53
N ARG A 54 27.73 -10.83 25.33
CA ARG A 54 27.17 -11.31 24.05
C ARG A 54 27.31 -12.82 23.87
N ASP A 55 28.42 -13.38 24.34
CA ASP A 55 28.73 -14.80 24.18
C ASP A 55 27.68 -15.70 24.86
N CYS A 56 27.26 -15.34 26.08
CA CYS A 56 26.21 -16.04 26.78
C CYS A 56 24.83 -15.91 26.10
N ALA A 57 24.53 -14.77 25.46
CA ALA A 57 23.27 -14.60 24.73
C ALA A 57 23.24 -15.47 23.45
N VAL A 58 24.34 -15.51 22.70
CA VAL A 58 24.49 -16.42 21.54
C VAL A 58 24.38 -17.88 21.99
N ALA A 59 25.04 -18.25 23.09
CA ALA A 59 24.95 -19.61 23.63
C ALA A 59 23.52 -19.96 24.08
N ALA A 60 22.75 -19.01 24.63
CA ALA A 60 21.35 -19.22 24.98
C ALA A 60 20.49 -19.50 23.74
N VAL A 61 20.67 -18.76 22.64
CA VAL A 61 20.00 -19.02 21.36
C VAL A 61 20.28 -20.44 20.90
N ALA A 62 21.55 -20.87 20.89
CA ALA A 62 21.92 -22.23 20.49
C ALA A 62 21.24 -23.31 21.34
N VAL A 63 21.18 -23.14 22.66
CA VAL A 63 20.53 -24.11 23.55
C VAL A 63 19.02 -24.18 23.28
N LEU A 64 18.38 -23.05 22.97
CA LEU A 64 16.94 -22.95 22.75
C LEU A 64 16.52 -23.41 21.35
N GLU A 65 17.29 -23.10 20.32
CA GLU A 65 17.13 -23.68 18.98
C GLU A 65 17.30 -25.20 19.03
N TYR A 66 18.36 -25.68 19.69
CA TYR A 66 18.56 -27.12 19.91
C TYR A 66 17.39 -27.76 20.68
N ALA A 67 16.87 -27.10 21.71
CA ALA A 67 15.71 -27.59 22.46
C ALA A 67 14.45 -27.67 21.58
N LEU A 68 14.23 -26.70 20.69
CA LEU A 68 13.11 -26.71 19.74
C LEU A 68 13.30 -27.78 18.66
N ASP A 69 14.51 -28.01 18.20
CA ASP A 69 14.80 -28.98 17.14
C ASP A 69 14.69 -30.43 17.63
N VAL A 70 15.21 -30.71 18.83
CA VAL A 70 15.33 -32.08 19.34
C VAL A 70 14.20 -32.44 20.31
N GLY A 71 13.57 -31.44 20.95
CA GLY A 71 12.45 -31.65 21.87
C GLY A 71 11.16 -32.07 21.15
N GLU A 72 10.33 -32.88 21.81
CA GLU A 72 9.06 -33.32 21.24
C GLU A 72 8.12 -32.15 20.92
N ARG A 73 7.33 -32.26 19.84
CA ARG A 73 6.38 -31.21 19.43
C ARG A 73 5.31 -30.89 20.48
N ARG A 74 4.96 -31.87 21.33
CA ARG A 74 3.98 -31.74 22.42
C ARG A 74 4.62 -31.57 23.79
N ASP A 75 5.92 -31.33 23.88
CA ASP A 75 6.57 -31.10 25.17
C ASP A 75 5.90 -29.89 25.87
N PRO A 76 5.42 -30.05 27.11
CA PRO A 76 4.73 -28.97 27.83
C PRO A 76 5.61 -27.73 28.08
N ARG A 77 6.94 -27.85 27.97
CA ARG A 77 7.91 -26.75 28.13
C ARG A 77 8.18 -25.99 26.84
N ARG A 78 7.72 -26.50 25.69
CA ARG A 78 7.96 -25.88 24.38
C ARG A 78 7.49 -24.42 24.26
N PRO A 79 6.31 -24.01 24.80
CA PRO A 79 5.95 -22.59 24.86
C PRO A 79 6.98 -21.74 25.60
N ARG A 80 7.61 -22.29 26.65
CA ARG A 80 8.64 -21.61 27.44
C ARG A 80 9.94 -21.48 26.66
N TRP A 81 10.35 -22.50 25.90
CA TRP A 81 11.51 -22.42 25.02
C TRP A 81 11.33 -21.34 23.95
N VAL A 82 10.15 -21.26 23.33
CA VAL A 82 9.80 -20.22 22.34
C VAL A 82 9.94 -18.82 22.94
N LEU A 83 9.34 -18.60 24.12
CA LEU A 83 9.44 -17.30 24.78
C LEU A 83 10.88 -16.95 25.18
N HIS A 84 11.66 -17.93 25.66
CA HIS A 84 13.06 -17.69 26.01
C HIS A 84 13.92 -17.46 24.76
N LEU A 85 13.61 -18.10 23.62
CA LEU A 85 14.32 -17.90 22.36
C LEU A 85 14.09 -16.48 21.85
N TRP A 86 12.84 -16.03 21.92
CA TRP A 86 12.48 -14.64 21.65
C TRP A 86 13.21 -13.67 22.61
N LEU A 87 13.29 -13.99 23.90
CA LEU A 87 14.04 -13.17 24.87
C LEU A 87 15.54 -13.12 24.56
N ALA A 88 16.11 -14.23 24.10
CA ALA A 88 17.51 -14.33 23.70
C ALA A 88 17.83 -13.51 22.46
N GLU A 89 16.97 -13.58 21.43
CA GLU A 89 17.07 -12.76 20.22
C GLU A 89 16.94 -11.27 20.56
N ARG A 90 15.94 -10.89 21.36
CA ARG A 90 15.82 -9.51 21.85
C ARG A 90 17.05 -9.04 22.60
N THR A 91 17.63 -9.92 23.42
CA THR A 91 18.85 -9.61 24.13
C THR A 91 19.99 -9.35 23.14
N LEU A 92 20.14 -10.14 22.08
CA LEU A 92 21.14 -9.89 21.03
C LEU A 92 20.89 -8.58 20.26
N ALA A 93 19.66 -8.38 19.79
CA ALA A 93 19.29 -7.23 18.98
C ALA A 93 19.35 -5.91 19.78
N LEU A 94 18.76 -5.85 20.97
CA LEU A 94 18.64 -4.60 21.74
C LEU A 94 19.90 -4.30 22.57
N ARG A 95 20.54 -5.33 23.12
CA ARG A 95 21.67 -5.13 24.04
C ARG A 95 23.01 -5.06 23.30
N PHE A 96 23.14 -5.84 22.24
CA PHE A 96 24.42 -6.03 21.54
C PHE A 96 24.37 -5.53 20.08
N ASP A 97 23.24 -5.00 19.62
CA ASP A 97 23.01 -4.55 18.23
C ASP A 97 23.36 -5.63 17.20
N ASP A 98 23.10 -6.89 17.56
CA ASP A 98 23.45 -8.06 16.77
C ASP A 98 22.20 -8.73 16.21
N HIS A 99 21.90 -8.39 14.96
CA HIS A 99 20.74 -8.88 14.22
C HIS A 99 21.05 -10.11 13.36
N ARG A 100 22.28 -10.66 13.45
CA ARG A 100 22.73 -11.76 12.57
C ARG A 100 21.88 -13.03 12.71
N LEU A 101 21.27 -13.23 13.87
CA LEU A 101 20.41 -14.39 14.17
C LEU A 101 18.92 -14.07 14.05
N SER A 102 18.54 -12.80 13.83
CA SER A 102 17.15 -12.37 13.86
C SER A 102 16.32 -13.12 12.84
N ASP A 103 16.70 -13.17 11.57
CA ASP A 103 15.92 -13.87 10.53
C ASP A 103 15.73 -15.37 10.82
N GLU A 104 16.75 -16.02 11.37
CA GLU A 104 16.74 -17.45 11.71
C GLU A 104 15.87 -17.74 12.93
N VAL A 105 15.92 -16.88 13.94
CA VAL A 105 15.04 -16.97 15.10
C VAL A 105 13.59 -16.65 14.71
N HIS A 106 13.34 -15.62 13.89
CA HIS A 106 12.01 -15.32 13.34
C HIS A 106 11.46 -16.51 12.55
N HIS A 107 12.31 -17.20 11.79
CA HIS A 107 11.95 -18.42 11.08
C HIS A 107 11.60 -19.56 12.04
N HIS A 108 12.39 -19.80 13.09
CA HIS A 108 12.10 -20.81 14.11
C HIS A 108 10.78 -20.52 14.85
N LEU A 109 10.52 -19.25 15.17
CA LEU A 109 9.28 -18.80 15.80
C LEU A 109 8.08 -18.98 14.85
N ALA A 110 8.19 -18.59 13.58
CA ALA A 110 7.15 -18.82 12.57
C ALA A 110 6.87 -20.31 12.35
N ALA A 111 7.91 -21.15 12.36
CA ALA A 111 7.75 -22.60 12.29
C ALA A 111 7.01 -23.18 13.51
N GLN A 112 7.10 -22.54 14.69
CA GLN A 112 6.37 -22.98 15.87
C GLN A 112 4.86 -22.70 15.81
N THR A 113 4.38 -21.72 15.03
CA THR A 113 2.94 -21.40 14.89
C THR A 113 2.24 -22.19 13.77
N GLN A 114 2.98 -22.72 12.79
CA GLN A 114 2.43 -23.43 11.64
C GLN A 114 1.64 -24.69 12.03
N GLY A 115 0.39 -24.79 11.54
CA GLY A 115 -0.48 -25.96 11.76
C GLY A 115 -1.01 -26.11 13.19
N ARG A 116 -0.65 -25.21 14.10
CA ARG A 116 -1.25 -25.12 15.43
C ARG A 116 -2.50 -24.27 15.35
N ARG A 117 -3.50 -24.58 16.19
CA ARG A 117 -4.68 -23.72 16.30
C ARG A 117 -4.22 -22.33 16.77
N ALA A 118 -4.92 -21.27 16.36
CA ALA A 118 -4.66 -19.89 16.82
C ALA A 118 -4.71 -19.75 18.36
N ASP A 119 -5.25 -20.78 19.01
CA ASP A 119 -5.46 -20.88 20.44
C ASP A 119 -4.45 -21.83 21.12
N ASP A 120 -3.52 -22.44 20.40
CA ASP A 120 -2.43 -23.23 21.01
C ASP A 120 -1.45 -22.33 21.79
N PRO A 121 -1.00 -22.69 23.00
CA PRO A 121 -0.07 -21.88 23.79
C PRO A 121 1.26 -21.57 23.08
N VAL A 122 1.75 -22.46 22.21
CA VAL A 122 2.94 -22.22 21.38
C VAL A 122 2.60 -21.29 20.22
N ALA A 123 1.42 -21.43 19.60
CA ALA A 123 0.98 -20.50 18.57
C ALA A 123 0.83 -19.09 19.13
N VAL A 124 0.29 -18.96 20.34
CA VAL A 124 0.14 -17.68 21.04
C VAL A 124 1.47 -17.11 21.53
N ALA A 125 2.40 -17.96 21.98
CA ALA A 125 3.74 -17.53 22.37
C ALA A 125 4.61 -17.09 21.17
N ALA A 126 4.40 -17.70 19.99
CA ALA A 126 5.15 -17.42 18.77
C ALA A 126 4.45 -16.43 17.82
N THR A 127 3.15 -16.19 17.99
CA THR A 127 2.47 -15.04 17.37
C THR A 127 2.94 -13.82 18.14
N TYR A 128 3.84 -13.06 17.52
CA TYR A 128 4.46 -11.88 18.11
C TYR A 128 3.42 -11.05 18.90
N PRO A 129 3.67 -10.70 20.17
CA PRO A 129 2.91 -9.66 20.84
C PRO A 129 3.24 -8.25 20.29
N GLU A 130 3.77 -8.17 19.07
CA GLU A 130 4.13 -6.95 18.35
C GLU A 130 3.09 -6.55 17.30
N GLU A 131 1.86 -7.02 17.44
CA GLU A 131 0.73 -6.37 16.79
C GLU A 131 0.89 -4.84 16.96
N PRO A 132 0.72 -4.04 15.89
CA PRO A 132 0.65 -2.60 16.01
C PRO A 132 -0.25 -2.26 17.19
N SER A 133 0.25 -1.43 18.11
CA SER A 133 -0.62 -0.83 19.10
C SER A 133 -1.78 -0.24 18.31
N PRO A 134 -3.03 -0.61 18.64
CA PRO A 134 -4.17 -0.08 17.93
C PRO A 134 -4.12 1.43 17.84
N ARG A 135 -4.68 1.96 16.77
CA ARG A 135 -4.89 3.40 16.70
C ARG A 135 -5.87 3.78 17.81
N HIS A 136 -5.71 4.97 18.38
CA HIS A 136 -6.64 5.47 19.40
C HIS A 136 -8.09 5.30 18.91
N PHE A 137 -8.94 4.75 19.77
CA PHE A 137 -10.36 4.47 19.50
C PHE A 137 -10.65 3.34 18.49
N GLU A 138 -9.65 2.59 18.05
CA GLU A 138 -9.85 1.37 17.27
C GLU A 138 -10.37 0.24 18.19
N PRO A 139 -11.52 -0.39 17.89
CA PRO A 139 -12.07 -1.44 18.73
C PRO A 139 -11.11 -2.62 18.81
N GLN A 140 -10.63 -2.89 20.02
CA GLN A 140 -9.66 -3.94 20.27
C GLN A 140 -10.34 -5.29 20.49
N ARG A 141 -9.79 -6.33 19.85
CA ARG A 141 -10.24 -7.72 20.09
C ARG A 141 -9.92 -8.11 21.54
N PRO A 142 -10.73 -8.96 22.19
CA PRO A 142 -10.41 -9.46 23.51
C PRO A 142 -9.03 -10.14 23.53
N SER A 143 -8.23 -9.87 24.56
CA SER A 143 -6.94 -10.53 24.77
C SER A 143 -7.13 -12.06 24.73
N HIS A 144 -6.35 -12.75 23.90
CA HIS A 144 -6.57 -14.17 23.61
C HIS A 144 -6.55 -14.99 24.91
N PRO A 145 -7.60 -15.77 25.26
CA PRO A 145 -7.70 -16.49 26.52
C PRO A 145 -6.53 -17.43 26.85
N HIS A 146 -5.76 -17.83 25.83
CA HIS A 146 -4.59 -18.69 25.96
C HIS A 146 -3.31 -17.96 26.36
N ALA A 147 -3.14 -16.68 26.01
CA ALA A 147 -2.01 -15.87 26.48
C ALA A 147 -2.11 -15.65 27.99
N VAL A 148 -3.34 -15.45 28.47
CA VAL A 148 -3.67 -15.34 29.90
C VAL A 148 -3.35 -16.66 30.62
N ARG A 149 -3.84 -17.79 30.11
CA ARG A 149 -3.54 -19.12 30.67
C ARG A 149 -2.04 -19.44 30.70
N LEU A 150 -1.31 -19.06 29.66
CA LEU A 150 0.14 -19.28 29.58
C LEU A 150 0.86 -18.46 30.66
N ALA A 151 0.54 -17.18 30.82
CA ALA A 151 1.12 -16.33 31.85
C ALA A 151 0.82 -16.82 33.27
N GLU A 152 -0.40 -17.30 33.52
CA GLU A 152 -0.83 -17.90 34.78
C GLU A 152 -0.09 -19.22 35.09
N GLY A 153 0.29 -19.97 34.06
CA GLY A 153 1.00 -21.24 34.20
C GLY A 153 2.53 -21.15 34.31
N LEU A 154 3.13 -19.97 34.12
CA LEU A 154 4.58 -19.77 34.25
C LEU A 154 5.00 -19.67 35.74
N PRO A 155 6.14 -20.25 36.15
CA PRO A 155 6.71 -20.03 37.49
C PRO A 155 7.01 -18.56 37.78
N ALA A 156 6.91 -18.15 39.04
CA ALA A 156 7.12 -16.76 39.44
C ALA A 156 8.56 -16.26 39.18
N ASP A 157 9.53 -17.16 39.16
CA ASP A 157 10.95 -16.91 38.89
C ASP A 157 11.34 -17.06 37.41
N ASP A 158 10.38 -17.36 36.53
CA ASP A 158 10.60 -17.48 35.10
C ASP A 158 10.86 -16.11 34.45
N LEU A 159 11.96 -16.02 33.68
CA LEU A 159 12.42 -14.77 33.08
C LEU A 159 11.38 -14.16 32.12
N VAL A 160 10.61 -14.96 31.37
CA VAL A 160 9.68 -14.42 30.36
C VAL A 160 8.32 -14.01 30.93
N ARG A 161 7.99 -14.42 32.15
CA ARG A 161 6.68 -14.20 32.76
C ARG A 161 6.36 -12.71 32.99
N PRO A 162 7.25 -11.88 33.56
CA PRO A 162 7.02 -10.45 33.70
C PRO A 162 6.76 -9.75 32.36
N SER A 163 7.54 -10.12 31.35
CA SER A 163 7.44 -9.59 29.99
C SER A 163 6.10 -9.88 29.31
N LEU A 164 5.56 -11.08 29.51
CA LEU A 164 4.26 -11.48 28.98
C LEU A 164 3.11 -10.77 29.70
N LEU A 165 3.15 -10.71 31.03
CA LEU A 165 2.16 -10.03 31.85
C LEU A 165 2.11 -8.51 31.57
N ALA A 166 3.26 -7.87 31.36
CA ALA A 166 3.34 -6.45 31.00
C ALA A 166 2.65 -6.14 29.66
N ARG A 167 2.78 -7.03 28.67
CA ARG A 167 2.11 -6.90 27.36
C ARG A 167 0.62 -7.15 27.43
N LEU A 168 0.20 -8.14 28.22
CA LEU A 168 -1.22 -8.36 28.53
C LEU A 168 -1.84 -7.13 29.21
N ALA A 169 -1.11 -6.51 30.13
CA ALA A 169 -1.54 -5.28 30.78
C ALA A 169 -1.68 -4.12 29.77
N GLN A 170 -0.73 -3.97 28.84
CA GLN A 170 -0.78 -2.96 27.78
C GLN A 170 -1.94 -3.18 26.80
N SER A 171 -2.20 -4.43 26.39
CA SER A 171 -3.35 -4.78 25.54
C SER A 171 -4.69 -4.51 26.24
N ALA A 172 -4.80 -4.83 27.53
CA ALA A 172 -5.99 -4.51 28.31
C ALA A 172 -6.19 -3.00 28.51
N PHE A 173 -5.11 -2.22 28.62
CA PHE A 173 -5.19 -0.76 28.62
C PHE A 173 -5.79 -0.20 27.32
N PHE A 174 -5.39 -0.68 26.15
CA PHE A 174 -5.98 -0.20 24.88
C PHE A 174 -7.47 -0.53 24.73
N ARG A 175 -7.97 -1.61 25.35
CA ARG A 175 -9.41 -1.91 25.40
C ARG A 175 -10.22 -0.96 26.28
N LEU A 176 -9.62 -0.42 27.34
CA LEU A 176 -10.27 0.61 28.14
C LEU A 176 -10.63 1.84 27.30
N GLU A 177 -9.78 2.22 26.34
CA GLU A 177 -10.02 3.34 25.43
C GLU A 177 -11.20 3.09 24.46
N SER A 178 -11.62 1.84 24.32
CA SER A 178 -12.83 1.43 23.58
C SER A 178 -14.09 1.34 24.45
N GLY A 179 -14.01 1.66 25.75
CA GLY A 179 -15.14 1.70 26.68
C GLY A 179 -15.36 0.45 27.56
N ASP A 180 -14.45 -0.53 27.52
CA ASP A 180 -14.53 -1.74 28.37
C ASP A 180 -13.90 -1.51 29.75
N MET A 181 -14.74 -1.23 30.75
CA MET A 181 -14.29 -1.00 32.14
C MET A 181 -13.72 -2.26 32.82
N THR A 182 -14.07 -3.47 32.37
CA THR A 182 -13.52 -4.71 32.93
C THR A 182 -12.06 -4.94 32.52
N ALA A 183 -11.63 -4.33 31.43
CA ALA A 183 -10.25 -4.38 30.95
C ALA A 183 -9.28 -3.65 31.90
N LEU A 184 -9.72 -2.60 32.59
CA LEU A 184 -8.88 -1.82 33.50
C LEU A 184 -8.42 -2.63 34.73
N GLU A 185 -9.29 -3.47 35.29
CA GLU A 185 -8.93 -4.28 36.47
C GLU A 185 -7.94 -5.39 36.12
N ASN A 186 -8.11 -6.01 34.95
CA ASN A 186 -7.16 -6.99 34.42
C ASN A 186 -5.80 -6.35 34.11
N ALA A 187 -5.79 -5.16 33.51
CA ALA A 187 -4.56 -4.41 33.23
C ALA A 187 -3.76 -4.12 34.51
N ALA A 188 -4.44 -3.62 35.55
CA ALA A 188 -3.80 -3.30 36.82
C ALA A 188 -3.23 -4.54 37.54
N ARG A 189 -3.98 -5.66 37.54
CA ARG A 189 -3.53 -6.92 38.15
C ARG A 189 -2.27 -7.46 37.48
N TRP A 190 -2.29 -7.60 36.15
CA TRP A 190 -1.15 -8.14 35.41
C TRP A 190 0.07 -7.23 35.48
N ALA A 191 -0.13 -5.91 35.50
CA ALA A 191 0.95 -4.93 35.69
C ALA A 191 1.64 -5.03 37.07
N ASP A 192 0.88 -5.20 38.15
CA ASP A 192 1.42 -5.35 39.51
C ASP A 192 2.19 -6.67 39.66
N GLU A 193 1.65 -7.74 39.08
CA GLU A 193 2.28 -9.06 39.08
C GLU A 193 3.56 -9.09 38.22
N ALA A 194 3.53 -8.50 37.02
CA ALA A 194 4.70 -8.34 36.16
C ALA A 194 5.82 -7.59 36.88
N PHE A 195 5.48 -6.47 37.51
CA PHE A 195 6.45 -5.63 38.20
C PHE A 195 7.05 -6.29 39.44
N THR A 196 6.24 -7.04 40.19
CA THR A 196 6.73 -7.77 41.36
C THR A 196 7.63 -8.94 40.97
N GLY A 197 7.40 -9.54 39.81
CA GLY A 197 8.19 -10.66 39.29
C GLY A 197 9.46 -10.25 38.52
N VAL A 198 9.62 -8.98 38.13
CA VAL A 198 10.78 -8.53 37.36
C VAL A 198 11.92 -8.07 38.26
N THR A 199 13.13 -8.58 38.03
CA THR A 199 14.35 -8.08 38.68
C THR A 199 14.92 -6.90 37.89
N ALA A 200 15.70 -6.03 38.55
CA ALA A 200 16.31 -4.87 37.90
C ALA A 200 17.32 -5.25 36.79
N ASP A 201 17.84 -6.48 36.85
CA ASP A 201 18.83 -7.02 35.92
C ASP A 201 18.17 -7.73 34.71
N HIS A 202 16.83 -7.80 34.67
CA HIS A 202 16.08 -8.37 33.56
C HIS A 202 16.13 -7.45 32.33
N PRO A 203 16.31 -7.98 31.10
CA PRO A 203 16.52 -7.17 29.88
C PRO A 203 15.30 -6.32 29.54
N GLU A 204 14.10 -6.80 29.90
CA GLU A 204 12.86 -6.05 29.72
C GLU A 204 12.39 -5.35 31.01
N ALA A 205 13.24 -5.25 32.04
CA ALA A 205 12.89 -4.56 33.30
C ALA A 205 12.41 -3.12 33.02
N GLY A 206 13.05 -2.42 32.08
CA GLY A 206 12.62 -1.09 31.63
C GLY A 206 11.22 -1.12 31.01
N LEU A 207 10.96 -2.05 30.10
CA LEU A 207 9.67 -2.24 29.41
C LEU A 207 8.54 -2.59 30.38
N VAL A 208 8.77 -3.58 31.26
CA VAL A 208 7.81 -4.00 32.29
C VAL A 208 7.49 -2.85 33.23
N SER A 209 8.53 -2.17 33.72
CA SER A 209 8.37 -1.02 34.60
C SER A 209 7.57 0.10 33.93
N CYS A 210 7.85 0.40 32.65
CA CYS A 210 7.07 1.37 31.89
C CYS A 210 5.61 0.94 31.76
N ALA A 211 5.32 -0.28 31.33
CA ALA A 211 3.95 -0.79 31.19
C ALA A 211 3.17 -0.74 32.51
N THR A 212 3.82 -1.07 33.62
CA THR A 212 3.21 -1.00 34.96
C THR A 212 2.86 0.41 35.37
N VAL A 213 3.70 1.40 35.06
CA VAL A 213 3.36 2.81 35.31
C VAL A 213 2.08 3.21 34.55
N HIS A 214 1.95 2.86 33.27
CA HIS A 214 0.75 3.21 32.49
C HIS A 214 -0.51 2.60 33.07
N ALA A 215 -0.49 1.30 33.38
CA ALA A 215 -1.65 0.60 33.92
C ALA A 215 -2.06 1.14 35.30
N ALA A 216 -1.08 1.43 36.17
CA ALA A 216 -1.32 2.01 37.49
C ALA A 216 -1.93 3.42 37.40
N LEU A 217 -1.51 4.21 36.42
CA LEU A 217 -2.00 5.58 36.21
C LEU A 217 -3.35 5.63 35.50
N ALA A 218 -3.63 4.69 34.61
CA ALA A 218 -4.97 4.49 34.05
C ALA A 218 -5.99 4.19 35.16
N ARG A 219 -5.60 3.34 36.12
CA ARG A 219 -6.42 3.01 37.28
C ARG A 219 -6.59 4.18 38.24
N PHE A 220 -5.55 4.99 38.44
CA PHE A 220 -5.65 6.23 39.21
C PHE A 220 -6.57 7.25 38.55
N ARG A 221 -6.62 7.34 37.22
CA ARG A 221 -7.55 8.22 36.48
C ARG A 221 -9.01 7.83 36.71
N ASP A 222 -9.31 6.53 36.74
CA ASP A 222 -10.65 6.01 37.08
C ASP A 222 -10.97 6.21 38.57
N ARG A 223 -9.98 6.01 39.44
CA ARG A 223 -10.13 6.05 40.90
C ARG A 223 -9.10 7.03 41.50
N PRO A 224 -9.39 8.34 41.51
CA PRO A 224 -8.45 9.37 41.97
C PRO A 224 -8.00 9.24 43.44
N SER A 225 -8.65 8.38 44.23
CA SER A 225 -8.29 8.05 45.61
C SER A 225 -7.41 6.80 45.76
N ASP A 226 -7.02 6.14 44.66
CA ASP A 226 -6.20 4.91 44.69
C ASP A 226 -4.73 5.20 44.98
N ALA A 227 -4.42 5.42 46.25
CA ALA A 227 -3.05 5.60 46.74
C ALA A 227 -2.16 4.37 46.52
N GLN A 228 -2.73 3.17 46.35
CA GLN A 228 -1.96 1.96 46.08
C GLN A 228 -1.46 1.95 44.64
N GLY A 229 -2.30 2.34 43.67
CA GLY A 229 -1.91 2.53 42.28
C GLY A 229 -0.76 3.54 42.12
N VAL A 230 -0.85 4.69 42.79
CA VAL A 230 0.23 5.70 42.75
C VAL A 230 1.54 5.17 43.36
N ARG A 231 1.48 4.45 44.49
CA ARG A 231 2.68 3.81 45.08
C ARG A 231 3.30 2.76 44.17
N LEU A 232 2.48 2.02 43.42
CA LEU A 232 2.97 1.07 42.42
C LEU A 232 3.66 1.82 41.26
N ALA A 233 3.04 2.86 40.72
CA ALA A 233 3.64 3.69 39.67
C ALA A 233 5.00 4.29 40.09
N LEU A 234 5.12 4.81 41.30
CA LEU A 234 6.37 5.37 41.82
C LEU A 234 7.49 4.34 41.97
N ARG A 235 7.16 3.11 42.40
CA ARG A 235 8.13 2.02 42.49
C ARG A 235 8.56 1.57 41.10
N ALA A 236 7.60 1.43 40.18
CA ALA A 236 7.85 1.04 38.80
C ALA A 236 8.70 2.08 38.04
N GLY A 237 8.37 3.37 38.11
CA GLY A 237 9.17 4.40 37.47
C GLY A 237 10.63 4.46 37.97
N ARG A 238 10.87 4.29 39.28
CA ARG A 238 12.24 4.16 39.82
C ARG A 238 12.97 2.93 39.28
N SER A 239 12.26 1.82 39.15
CA SER A 239 12.82 0.59 38.60
C SER A 239 13.18 0.73 37.12
N ALA A 240 12.36 1.45 36.33
CA ALA A 240 12.66 1.72 34.92
C ALA A 240 14.00 2.45 34.76
N LEU A 241 14.26 3.47 35.58
CA LEU A 241 15.54 4.19 35.55
C LEU A 241 16.72 3.34 36.00
N ARG A 242 16.53 2.55 37.06
CA ARG A 242 17.56 1.60 37.51
C ARG A 242 17.94 0.60 36.42
N ALA A 243 16.97 0.12 35.65
CA ALA A 243 17.21 -0.80 34.53
C ALA A 243 18.04 -0.14 33.41
N VAL A 244 17.75 1.12 33.07
CA VAL A 244 18.53 1.90 32.09
C VAL A 244 19.95 2.17 32.58
N GLU A 245 20.12 2.59 33.84
CA GLU A 245 21.44 2.79 34.43
C GLU A 245 22.25 1.50 34.53
N HIS A 246 21.60 0.41 34.92
CA HIS A 246 22.20 -0.91 34.99
C HIS A 246 22.73 -1.31 33.61
N SER A 247 21.92 -1.14 32.56
CA SER A 247 22.31 -1.38 31.17
C SER A 247 23.57 -0.58 30.79
N ARG A 248 23.58 0.75 31.03
CA ARG A 248 24.74 1.62 30.80
C ARG A 248 26.02 1.14 31.50
N ARG A 249 25.91 0.71 32.77
CA ARG A 249 27.07 0.23 33.56
C ARG A 249 27.68 -1.07 32.99
N HIS A 250 26.90 -1.88 32.30
CA HIS A 250 27.35 -3.17 31.74
C HIS A 250 27.73 -3.08 30.26
N GLY A 251 28.12 -1.89 29.79
CA GLY A 251 28.68 -1.67 28.45
C GLY A 251 27.66 -1.73 27.32
N THR A 252 26.37 -1.80 27.64
CA THR A 252 25.30 -1.77 26.64
C THR A 252 25.03 -0.30 26.32
N ARG A 253 24.92 0.03 25.02
CA ARG A 253 24.42 1.34 24.63
C ARG A 253 22.90 1.25 24.75
N PRO A 254 22.25 1.84 25.78
CA PRO A 254 20.80 1.94 25.73
C PRO A 254 20.47 2.71 24.46
N VAL A 255 19.48 2.23 23.72
CA VAL A 255 18.90 3.04 22.65
C VAL A 255 18.44 4.33 23.32
N ASP A 256 18.83 5.51 22.84
CA ASP A 256 18.52 6.82 23.43
C ASP A 256 17.02 6.95 23.82
N ARG A 257 16.20 6.27 23.05
CA ARG A 257 14.78 6.01 23.28
C ARG A 257 14.42 5.35 24.61
N GLU A 258 15.08 4.28 25.03
CA GLU A 258 14.75 3.55 26.26
C GLU A 258 15.03 4.39 27.50
N ALA A 259 16.13 5.15 27.46
CA ALA A 259 16.46 6.13 28.49
C ALA A 259 15.40 7.24 28.54
N ALA A 260 15.00 7.77 27.37
CA ALA A 260 13.92 8.74 27.28
C ALA A 260 12.60 8.17 27.87
N SER A 261 12.19 6.97 27.48
CA SER A 261 10.97 6.34 28.01
C SER A 261 11.00 6.15 29.53
N ALA A 262 12.12 5.72 30.12
CA ALA A 262 12.24 5.54 31.57
C ALA A 262 12.12 6.87 32.35
N HIS A 263 12.77 7.92 31.86
CA HIS A 263 12.69 9.26 32.43
C HIS A 263 11.26 9.83 32.34
N LEU A 264 10.59 9.63 31.20
CA LEU A 264 9.21 10.05 31.00
C LEU A 264 8.26 9.35 31.98
N VAL A 265 8.26 8.02 32.03
CA VAL A 265 7.28 7.31 32.87
C VAL A 265 7.47 7.62 34.35
N PHE A 266 8.72 7.81 34.81
CA PHE A 266 8.96 8.15 36.20
C PHE A 266 8.49 9.58 36.54
N SER A 267 8.72 10.55 35.65
CA SER A 267 8.18 11.91 35.80
C SER A 267 6.65 11.89 35.96
N LEU A 268 5.96 11.10 35.16
CA LEU A 268 4.50 11.05 35.19
C LEU A 268 3.97 10.30 36.43
N ALA A 269 4.69 9.27 36.91
CA ALA A 269 4.40 8.62 38.18
C ALA A 269 4.56 9.57 39.38
N LEU A 270 5.62 10.38 39.39
CA LEU A 270 5.84 11.42 40.40
C LEU A 270 4.72 12.46 40.36
N THR A 271 4.33 12.91 39.18
CA THR A 271 3.27 13.90 39.04
C THR A 271 1.90 13.39 39.51
N ALA A 272 1.55 12.14 39.23
CA ALA A 272 0.31 11.54 39.72
C ALA A 272 0.28 11.42 41.25
N SER A 273 1.43 11.47 41.91
CA SER A 273 1.51 11.50 43.38
C SER A 273 1.31 12.89 43.98
N VAL A 274 1.48 13.96 43.21
CA VAL A 274 1.37 15.34 43.67
C VAL A 274 0.00 15.66 44.30
N PRO A 275 -1.15 15.22 43.76
CA PRO A 275 -2.45 15.46 44.40
C PRO A 275 -2.59 14.78 45.77
N LEU A 276 -1.92 13.64 45.98
CA LEU A 276 -1.97 12.87 47.23
C LEU A 276 -0.94 13.38 48.26
N HIS A 277 0.23 13.77 47.75
CA HIS A 277 1.39 14.22 48.50
C HIS A 277 2.00 15.45 47.81
N PRO A 278 1.40 16.64 48.00
CA PRO A 278 1.88 17.87 47.36
C PRO A 278 3.16 18.34 48.07
N ASP A 279 4.28 17.79 47.64
CA ASP A 279 5.63 18.06 48.14
C ASP A 279 6.45 18.71 47.01
N GLN A 280 7.19 19.77 47.35
CA GLN A 280 8.06 20.45 46.41
C GLN A 280 9.17 19.52 45.90
N GLU A 281 9.76 18.69 46.77
CA GLU A 281 10.86 17.79 46.36
C GLU A 281 10.38 16.78 45.30
N VAL A 282 9.14 16.31 45.41
CA VAL A 282 8.53 15.38 44.45
C VAL A 282 8.29 16.07 43.09
N VAL A 283 7.85 17.32 43.10
CA VAL A 283 7.64 18.11 41.87
C VAL A 283 8.97 18.46 41.21
N ASP A 284 9.98 18.85 41.99
CA ASP A 284 11.31 19.16 41.47
C ASP A 284 11.98 17.92 40.86
N GLU A 285 11.84 16.77 41.51
CA GLU A 285 12.29 15.49 40.96
C GLU A 285 11.53 15.17 39.65
N ALA A 286 10.20 15.35 39.60
CA ALA A 286 9.43 15.10 38.38
C ALA A 286 9.87 15.98 37.20
N ILE A 287 10.24 17.24 37.47
CA ILE A 287 10.78 18.20 36.50
C ILE A 287 12.16 17.74 36.03
N ALA A 288 13.05 17.37 36.95
CA ALA A 288 14.40 16.88 36.62
C ALA A 288 14.34 15.65 35.71
N GLN A 289 13.42 14.72 35.99
CA GLN A 289 13.22 13.54 35.16
C GLN A 289 12.67 13.89 33.77
N LEU A 290 11.77 14.87 33.65
CA LEU A 290 11.24 15.30 32.36
C LEU A 290 12.29 16.06 31.51
N GLU A 291 13.19 16.81 32.13
CA GLU A 291 14.35 17.42 31.45
C GLU A 291 15.37 16.36 30.99
N ALA A 292 15.61 15.33 31.81
CA ALA A 292 16.44 14.20 31.42
C ALA A 292 15.84 13.41 30.25
N PHE A 293 14.52 13.27 30.19
CA PHE A 293 13.80 12.75 29.01
C PHE A 293 14.13 13.58 27.76
N ARG A 294 13.98 14.91 27.84
CA ARG A 294 14.26 15.82 26.71
C ARG A 294 15.71 15.75 26.24
N ALA A 295 16.67 15.56 27.14
CA ALA A 295 18.08 15.44 26.79
C ALA A 295 18.42 14.11 26.09
N CYS A 296 17.67 13.04 26.38
CA CYS A 296 17.86 11.72 25.78
C CYS A 296 16.98 11.49 24.54
N ALA A 297 15.88 12.23 24.35
CA ALA A 297 14.98 12.03 23.23
C ALA A 297 15.53 12.65 21.91
N PRO A 298 15.21 12.09 20.73
CA PRO A 298 15.54 12.71 19.45
C PRO A 298 15.01 14.16 19.34
N PRO A 299 15.59 15.03 18.49
CA PRO A 299 15.29 16.48 18.42
C PRO A 299 13.81 16.86 18.20
N ASP A 300 12.99 15.92 17.75
CA ASP A 300 11.64 16.13 17.27
C ASP A 300 10.54 15.62 18.24
N ASP A 301 10.89 15.22 19.47
CA ASP A 301 9.94 14.70 20.47
C ASP A 301 9.27 15.76 21.38
N ASN A 302 9.33 17.04 21.02
CA ASN A 302 8.94 18.19 21.87
C ASN A 302 7.49 18.17 22.41
N GLY A 303 6.57 17.40 21.81
CA GLY A 303 5.16 17.33 22.21
C GLY A 303 4.88 16.80 23.61
N ILE A 304 5.44 15.65 23.97
CA ILE A 304 5.34 15.03 25.30
C ILE A 304 5.95 15.96 26.35
N TYR A 305 7.09 16.57 26.06
CA TYR A 305 7.72 17.51 26.97
C TYR A 305 6.84 18.76 27.18
N ALA A 306 6.41 19.40 26.08
CA ALA A 306 5.57 20.58 26.09
C ALA A 306 4.16 20.33 26.67
N GLY A 307 3.66 19.11 26.60
CA GLY A 307 2.37 18.71 27.19
C GLY A 307 2.42 18.39 28.68
N ASN A 308 3.58 18.03 29.24
CA ASN A 308 3.70 17.59 30.64
C ASN A 308 4.42 18.60 31.54
N MET A 309 5.44 19.28 31.02
CA MET A 309 6.25 20.24 31.78
C MET A 309 5.45 21.44 32.33
N PRO A 310 4.50 22.05 31.59
CA PRO A 310 3.74 23.17 32.13
C PRO A 310 2.95 22.81 33.40
N GLY A 311 2.35 21.62 33.46
CA GLY A 311 1.58 21.17 34.61
C GLY A 311 2.45 21.07 35.87
N LEU A 312 3.67 20.57 35.72
CA LEU A 312 4.66 20.48 36.79
C LEU A 312 5.17 21.84 37.25
N LEU A 313 5.44 22.76 36.32
CA LEU A 313 5.82 24.14 36.63
C LEU A 313 4.69 24.88 37.36
N SER A 314 3.44 24.68 36.95
CA SER A 314 2.28 25.25 37.66
C SER A 314 2.14 24.66 39.07
N ALA A 315 2.35 23.36 39.24
CA ALA A 315 2.35 22.73 40.57
C ALA A 315 3.49 23.27 41.45
N ARG A 316 4.71 23.40 40.92
CA ARG A 316 5.85 23.98 41.63
C ARG A 316 5.58 25.44 42.02
N ALA A 317 4.97 26.21 41.12
CA ALA A 317 4.62 27.59 41.40
C ALA A 317 3.59 27.75 42.52
N VAL A 318 2.62 26.84 42.60
CA VAL A 318 1.65 26.83 43.71
C VAL A 318 2.33 26.50 45.05
N LEU A 319 3.32 25.60 45.05
CA LEU A 319 4.07 25.21 46.25
C LEU A 319 5.07 26.29 46.70
N THR A 320 5.76 26.93 45.75
CA THR A 320 6.88 27.86 46.00
C THR A 320 6.49 29.34 45.90
N GLY A 321 5.34 29.65 45.32
CA GLY A 321 4.96 31.01 44.92
C GLY A 321 5.70 31.53 43.68
N SER A 322 6.43 30.67 42.95
CA SER A 322 7.26 31.05 41.79
C SER A 322 6.41 31.51 40.60
N ARG A 323 6.31 32.84 40.42
CA ARG A 323 5.66 33.44 39.24
C ARG A 323 6.45 33.19 37.94
N ALA A 324 7.75 32.97 38.05
CA ALA A 324 8.58 32.61 36.91
C ALA A 324 8.16 31.25 36.34
N ASP A 325 7.84 30.28 37.20
CA ASP A 325 7.38 28.97 36.77
C ASP A 325 5.99 29.03 36.11
N LEU A 326 5.06 29.85 36.60
CA LEU A 326 3.75 30.03 35.92
C LEU A 326 3.87 30.67 34.55
N ARG A 327 4.75 31.67 34.40
CA ARG A 327 5.00 32.29 33.09
C ARG A 327 5.64 31.30 32.14
N ARG A 328 6.60 30.52 32.63
CA ARG A 328 7.23 29.47 31.82
C ARG A 328 6.24 28.36 31.45
N SER A 329 5.30 28.03 32.33
CA SER A 329 4.19 27.12 32.06
C SER A 329 3.28 27.66 30.96
N ASP A 330 2.86 28.93 31.04
CA ASP A 330 2.05 29.57 29.99
C ASP A 330 2.78 29.63 28.65
N GLU A 331 4.09 29.94 28.64
CA GLU A 331 4.90 29.95 27.42
C GLU A 331 4.93 28.60 26.71
N LEU A 332 5.05 27.52 27.48
CA LEU A 332 5.09 26.15 26.95
C LEU A 332 3.69 25.70 26.49
N TRP A 333 2.62 26.04 27.21
CA TRP A 333 1.26 25.84 26.71
C TRP A 333 0.98 26.66 25.46
N ALA A 334 1.48 27.90 25.37
CA ALA A 334 1.35 28.75 24.20
C ALA A 334 2.14 28.19 23.01
N ALA A 335 3.31 27.58 23.26
CA ALA A 335 4.05 26.86 22.24
C ALA A 335 3.25 25.67 21.73
N LEU A 336 2.75 24.80 22.63
CA LEU A 336 1.92 23.67 22.23
C LEU A 336 0.64 24.11 21.51
N GLN A 337 0.03 25.23 21.92
CA GLN A 337 -1.15 25.80 21.26
C GLN A 337 -0.84 26.33 19.85
N ARG A 338 0.37 26.84 19.62
CA ARG A 338 0.84 27.28 18.28
C ARG A 338 1.20 26.10 17.39
N ASP A 339 1.69 25.03 18.01
CA ASP A 339 2.22 23.86 17.32
C ASP A 339 1.09 22.87 16.92
N LEU A 340 -0.08 22.92 17.58
CA LEU A 340 -1.24 22.09 17.25
C LEU A 340 -2.15 22.75 16.19
N PRO A 341 -2.72 21.98 15.23
CA PRO A 341 -3.66 22.49 14.23
C PRO A 341 -4.89 23.17 14.87
N PRO A 342 -5.50 24.21 14.26
CA PRO A 342 -6.61 25.01 14.81
C PRO A 342 -7.83 24.23 15.26
N ASP A 343 -8.04 23.04 14.69
CA ASP A 343 -9.19 22.18 14.97
C ASP A 343 -8.82 21.02 15.90
N HIS A 344 -7.59 21.02 16.44
CA HIS A 344 -7.10 19.97 17.30
C HIS A 344 -7.91 19.94 18.61
N PRO A 345 -8.51 18.80 19.01
CA PRO A 345 -9.45 18.72 20.14
C PRO A 345 -8.84 19.10 21.50
N LEU A 346 -7.51 19.19 21.60
CA LEU A 346 -6.81 19.66 22.80
C LEU A 346 -6.73 21.19 22.91
N LEU A 347 -6.98 21.96 21.85
CA LEU A 347 -6.83 23.43 21.88
C LEU A 347 -7.77 24.13 22.89
N PRO A 348 -9.06 23.75 23.04
CA PRO A 348 -9.90 24.30 24.11
C PRO A 348 -9.34 23.99 25.49
N HIS A 349 -8.84 22.77 25.72
CA HIS A 349 -8.26 22.37 26.99
C HIS A 349 -6.92 23.08 27.29
N ILE A 350 -6.11 23.38 26.27
CA ILE A 350 -4.88 24.16 26.43
C ILE A 350 -5.21 25.62 26.74
N ALA A 351 -6.20 26.21 26.06
CA ALA A 351 -6.67 27.56 26.35
C ALA A 351 -7.18 27.69 27.80
N ASP A 352 -7.94 26.70 28.29
CA ASP A 352 -8.40 26.64 29.68
C ASP A 352 -7.22 26.57 30.67
N LYS A 353 -6.19 25.77 30.37
CA LYS A 353 -4.98 25.65 31.20
C LYS A 353 -4.16 26.94 31.23
N ARG A 354 -4.08 27.67 30.12
CA ARG A 354 -3.42 28.98 30.04
C ARG A 354 -4.19 30.04 30.82
N ALA A 355 -5.50 30.07 30.68
CA ALA A 355 -6.36 30.95 31.47
C ALA A 355 -6.23 30.66 32.98
N ALA A 356 -6.13 29.39 33.37
CA ALA A 356 -5.86 28.99 34.75
C ALA A 356 -4.48 29.43 35.25
N CYS A 357 -3.43 29.38 34.42
CA CYS A 357 -2.10 29.89 34.78
C CYS A 357 -2.12 31.41 35.03
N ALA A 358 -2.80 32.16 34.15
CA ALA A 358 -2.97 33.61 34.29
C ALA A 358 -3.81 33.97 35.54
N GLU A 359 -4.82 33.17 35.89
CA GLU A 359 -5.59 33.36 37.13
C GLU A 359 -4.74 33.07 38.36
N LEU A 360 -4.01 31.95 38.39
CA LEU A 360 -3.11 31.61 39.49
C LEU A 360 -2.00 32.66 39.69
N GLU A 361 -1.46 33.24 38.61
CA GLU A 361 -0.48 34.32 38.68
C GLU A 361 -1.09 35.58 39.31
N ARG A 362 -2.33 35.94 38.93
CA ARG A 362 -3.07 37.05 39.55
C ARG A 362 -3.38 36.79 41.02
N MET A 363 -3.75 35.58 41.39
CA MET A 363 -4.01 35.18 42.78
C MET A 363 -2.74 35.25 43.64
N LEU A 364 -1.61 34.73 43.15
CA LEU A 364 -0.30 34.83 43.81
C LEU A 364 0.24 36.28 43.87
N THR A 365 -0.37 37.20 43.12
CA THR A 365 -0.08 38.64 43.20
C THR A 365 -0.87 39.34 44.31
N ARG A 366 -2.01 38.78 44.72
CA ARG A 366 -2.94 39.40 45.68
C ARG A 366 -2.92 38.77 47.07
N LEU A 367 -2.40 37.55 47.22
CA LEU A 367 -2.37 36.83 48.49
C LEU A 367 -0.99 36.94 49.17
N PRO A 368 -0.91 37.43 50.42
CA PRO A 368 0.35 37.58 51.16
C PRO A 368 0.78 36.29 51.88
N ILE A 369 0.17 35.15 51.58
CA ILE A 369 0.26 33.92 52.34
C ILE A 369 1.17 32.94 51.58
N SER A 370 2.12 32.27 52.27
CA SER A 370 2.98 31.29 51.61
C SER A 370 2.16 30.12 51.04
N GLY A 371 2.55 29.59 49.89
CA GLY A 371 1.81 28.53 49.17
C GLY A 371 1.49 27.31 50.05
N THR A 372 2.33 27.01 51.04
CA THR A 372 2.14 25.94 52.03
C THR A 372 1.00 26.22 53.02
N GLN A 373 0.75 27.49 53.41
CA GLN A 373 -0.38 27.88 54.25
C GLN A 373 -1.70 27.93 53.46
N LEU A 374 -1.64 28.33 52.19
CA LEU A 374 -2.78 28.25 51.26
C LEU A 374 -3.21 26.79 51.08
N LEU A 375 -2.27 25.88 50.81
CA LEU A 375 -2.53 24.44 50.68
C LEU A 375 -3.13 23.81 51.94
N LYS A 376 -2.75 24.25 53.15
CA LYS A 376 -3.38 23.80 54.41
C LYS A 376 -4.82 24.30 54.56
N LEU A 377 -5.12 25.51 54.09
CA LEU A 377 -6.45 26.11 54.14
C LEU A 377 -7.41 25.46 53.13
N VAL A 378 -6.92 25.14 51.94
CA VAL A 378 -7.72 24.53 50.86
C VAL A 378 -7.66 22.98 50.91
N ARG A 379 -6.85 22.36 51.78
CA ARG A 379 -6.69 20.88 51.88
C ARG A 379 -8.02 20.10 51.98
N PRO A 380 -9.02 20.51 52.79
CA PRO A 380 -10.31 19.83 52.84
C PRO A 380 -11.16 20.10 51.58
N MET A 381 -10.99 21.28 50.99
CA MET A 381 -11.70 21.68 49.76
C MET A 381 -11.07 21.09 48.50
N LEU A 382 -9.77 20.80 48.44
CA LEU A 382 -9.09 20.22 47.28
C LEU A 382 -9.57 18.79 47.01
N GLY A 383 -9.86 18.01 48.05
CA GLY A 383 -10.49 16.69 47.90
C GLY A 383 -11.90 16.76 47.30
N GLN A 384 -12.64 17.87 47.51
CA GLN A 384 -13.99 18.09 46.97
C GLN A 384 -14.01 18.91 45.67
N LEU A 385 -13.04 19.80 45.46
CA LEU A 385 -12.86 20.60 44.24
C LEU A 385 -12.33 19.71 43.11
N LEU A 386 -11.50 18.72 43.42
CA LEU A 386 -11.05 17.72 42.44
C LEU A 386 -12.14 16.66 42.14
N SER A 387 -13.17 16.54 42.97
CA SER A 387 -14.31 15.63 42.72
C SER A 387 -15.56 16.33 42.17
N GLY A 388 -15.68 17.66 42.26
CA GLY A 388 -16.92 18.38 41.96
C GLY A 388 -16.79 19.66 41.11
N VAL A 389 -15.58 20.21 40.94
CA VAL A 389 -15.31 21.20 39.89
C VAL A 389 -14.63 20.47 38.76
N ARG A 390 -15.14 20.64 37.53
CA ARG A 390 -14.41 20.26 36.31
C ARG A 390 -13.17 21.14 36.17
N LEU A 391 -12.19 20.96 37.06
CA LEU A 391 -10.81 21.17 36.65
C LEU A 391 -10.58 20.09 35.59
N PRO A 392 -10.07 20.46 34.39
CA PRO A 392 -9.69 19.46 33.43
C PRO A 392 -8.75 18.52 34.17
N PRO A 393 -8.92 17.20 34.03
CA PRO A 393 -8.05 16.27 34.72
C PRO A 393 -6.62 16.74 34.48
N VAL A 394 -5.78 16.61 35.50
CA VAL A 394 -4.36 16.39 35.27
C VAL A 394 -4.29 15.02 34.56
N GLN A 395 -4.79 14.97 33.32
CA GLN A 395 -4.61 13.89 32.38
C GLN A 395 -3.22 14.09 31.84
N MET A 396 -2.29 13.59 32.64
CA MET A 396 -1.07 13.02 32.13
C MET A 396 -1.43 11.70 31.49
N TYR A 397 -1.29 11.63 30.16
CA TYR A 397 -0.52 10.61 29.43
C TYR A 397 -0.90 10.67 27.96
N VAL A 398 0.06 11.10 27.14
CA VAL A 398 0.25 10.56 25.80
C VAL A 398 0.89 9.18 26.02
N PRO A 399 0.37 8.07 25.45
CA PRO A 399 1.06 6.79 25.56
C PRO A 399 2.50 6.93 25.04
N PRO A 400 3.49 6.13 25.52
CA PRO A 400 4.79 6.11 24.91
C PRO A 400 4.56 5.59 23.49
N GLY A 401 4.92 6.38 22.49
CA GLY A 401 5.15 5.82 21.17
C GLY A 401 6.17 4.68 21.29
N ARG A 402 6.16 3.76 20.30
CA ARG A 402 6.98 2.52 20.16
C ARG A 402 8.50 2.67 20.42
N PRO A 403 9.40 1.85 19.90
CA PRO A 403 10.67 2.38 19.41
C PRO A 403 10.55 2.77 17.91
N GLY A 404 11.29 3.74 17.36
CA GLY A 404 11.05 4.40 16.04
C GLY A 404 9.81 5.31 15.70
N VAL A 405 9.17 6.05 16.63
CA VAL A 405 7.93 6.86 16.48
C VAL A 405 8.08 8.08 17.39
N ARG A 406 7.99 9.28 16.83
CA ARG A 406 8.16 10.54 17.56
C ARG A 406 6.93 10.86 18.40
N SER A 407 7.17 11.40 19.58
CA SER A 407 6.20 12.10 20.44
C SER A 407 5.49 13.22 19.66
N PRO A 408 4.20 13.52 19.92
CA PRO A 408 3.39 14.41 19.07
C PRO A 408 3.78 15.88 19.26
N GLY A 409 4.91 16.28 18.67
CA GLY A 409 5.17 17.61 18.14
C GLY A 409 5.16 17.54 16.61
N PRO A 410 4.97 18.65 15.88
CA PRO A 410 4.28 18.61 14.61
C PRO A 410 5.24 18.32 13.46
N GLY A 411 4.99 17.19 12.79
CA GLY A 411 5.12 17.09 11.34
C GLY A 411 3.70 16.98 10.77
N PRO A 412 3.26 17.86 9.84
CA PRO A 412 1.87 17.89 9.35
C PRO A 412 1.49 16.75 8.39
N GLU A 413 2.37 15.79 8.12
CA GLU A 413 2.18 14.80 7.04
C GLU A 413 1.59 13.44 7.47
N GLU A 414 1.47 13.14 8.78
CA GLU A 414 1.04 11.81 9.26
C GLU A 414 -0.41 11.71 9.80
N PHE A 415 -1.14 12.83 9.91
CA PHE A 415 -2.53 12.84 10.44
C PHE A 415 -3.64 13.07 9.41
N ALA A 416 -3.30 13.28 8.13
CA ALA A 416 -4.29 13.55 7.09
C ALA A 416 -5.20 12.38 6.61
N PRO A 417 -4.94 11.07 6.84
CA PRO A 417 -5.75 10.04 6.19
C PRO A 417 -6.98 9.54 6.96
N PHE A 418 -7.32 10.06 8.15
CA PHE A 418 -8.27 9.37 9.05
C PHE A 418 -9.60 10.05 9.40
N LEU A 419 -9.96 11.19 8.82
CA LEU A 419 -11.33 11.70 8.94
C LEU A 419 -11.84 12.20 7.57
N GLY A 420 -12.30 11.24 6.77
CA GLY A 420 -13.44 11.51 5.89
C GLY A 420 -14.62 11.95 6.76
N PHE A 421 -15.33 12.98 6.32
CA PHE A 421 -16.37 13.71 7.04
C PHE A 421 -17.25 12.87 7.99
N PRO A 422 -17.68 13.43 9.13
CA PRO A 422 -18.60 12.76 10.02
C PRO A 422 -19.94 12.47 9.32
N ARG A 423 -20.35 11.21 9.34
CA ARG A 423 -21.74 10.82 9.15
C ARG A 423 -22.56 11.47 10.26
N ALA A 424 -23.58 12.23 9.89
CA ALA A 424 -24.62 12.67 10.80
C ALA A 424 -25.25 11.43 11.47
N ALA A 425 -25.22 11.38 12.80
CA ALA A 425 -26.14 10.57 13.57
C ALA A 425 -26.69 11.43 14.70
N THR A 426 -27.98 11.72 14.55
CA THR A 426 -28.92 12.26 15.54
C THR A 426 -28.58 13.63 16.10
N ALA A 427 -29.31 14.62 15.58
CA ALA A 427 -29.81 15.70 16.41
C ALA A 427 -30.39 15.12 17.71
N ASP A 428 -29.73 15.39 18.83
CA ASP A 428 -30.43 15.74 20.06
C ASP A 428 -29.51 16.59 20.95
N ALA A 429 -29.93 17.84 21.09
CA ALA A 429 -29.59 18.83 22.10
C ALA A 429 -28.10 19.02 22.48
N ALA A 430 -27.48 20.03 21.89
CA ALA A 430 -26.47 20.82 22.60
C ALA A 430 -27.11 21.54 23.81
N PRO A 431 -26.41 21.67 24.95
CA PRO A 431 -26.57 22.82 25.81
C PRO A 431 -25.50 23.86 25.45
N GLY A 432 -25.89 24.85 24.64
CA GLY A 432 -25.30 26.20 24.65
C GLY A 432 -24.14 26.50 23.69
N ARG A 433 -24.44 26.61 22.39
CA ARG A 433 -23.88 27.72 21.59
C ARG A 433 -24.94 28.83 21.61
N PRO A 434 -24.61 30.11 21.87
CA PRO A 434 -25.54 31.17 21.55
C PRO A 434 -25.73 31.15 20.02
N GLU A 435 -26.99 31.06 19.58
CA GLU A 435 -27.35 31.23 18.18
C GLU A 435 -26.89 32.61 17.68
N GLY A 436 -26.37 32.66 16.45
CA GLY A 436 -26.45 33.85 15.60
C GLY A 436 -25.34 34.90 15.69
N VAL A 437 -24.14 34.62 15.18
CA VAL A 437 -23.32 35.67 14.57
C VAL A 437 -22.81 35.19 13.21
N THR A 438 -23.63 35.35 12.17
CA THR A 438 -23.16 35.40 10.79
C THR A 438 -22.33 36.68 10.62
N VAL A 439 -21.10 36.56 10.09
CA VAL A 439 -20.29 37.75 9.78
C VAL A 439 -21.00 38.50 8.65
N ALA A 440 -21.56 39.66 8.97
CA ALA A 440 -22.23 40.50 7.97
C ALA A 440 -21.18 41.21 7.11
N TRP A 441 -21.07 40.79 5.84
CA TRP A 441 -20.19 41.42 4.86
C TRP A 441 -20.85 42.65 4.23
N PRO A 442 -20.07 43.69 3.88
CA PRO A 442 -20.59 44.82 3.13
C PRO A 442 -21.13 44.39 1.75
N PRO A 443 -22.13 45.12 1.20
CA PRO A 443 -22.71 44.82 -0.09
C PRO A 443 -21.64 44.82 -1.20
N GLY A 444 -21.91 44.06 -2.26
CA GLY A 444 -21.03 43.94 -3.41
C GLY A 444 -20.81 45.27 -4.16
N PRO A 445 -19.91 45.28 -5.16
CA PRO A 445 -19.57 46.48 -5.91
C PRO A 445 -20.80 47.10 -6.64
N PRO A 446 -20.80 48.42 -6.91
CA PRO A 446 -21.92 49.12 -7.54
C PRO A 446 -22.18 48.63 -8.98
N ALA A 447 -23.45 48.43 -9.33
CA ALA A 447 -23.87 47.81 -10.59
C ALA A 447 -23.60 48.68 -11.85
N ASP A 448 -23.49 49.99 -11.68
CA ASP A 448 -23.47 51.03 -12.73
C ASP A 448 -22.07 51.61 -13.04
N ALA A 449 -21.00 51.06 -12.46
CA ALA A 449 -19.64 51.50 -12.77
C ALA A 449 -19.22 51.11 -14.22
N GLY A 450 -18.58 52.05 -14.93
CA GLY A 450 -18.05 51.85 -16.29
C GLY A 450 -16.81 50.91 -16.35
N PRO A 451 -16.29 50.60 -17.56
CA PRO A 451 -15.17 49.66 -17.73
C PRO A 451 -13.88 50.16 -17.07
N ALA A 452 -13.07 49.23 -16.55
CA ALA A 452 -11.81 49.56 -15.89
C ALA A 452 -10.76 50.05 -16.91
N LYS A 453 -10.07 51.15 -16.60
CA LYS A 453 -8.93 51.65 -17.40
C LYS A 453 -7.63 50.94 -17.01
N SER A 454 -6.76 50.65 -17.97
CA SER A 454 -5.42 50.08 -17.69
C SER A 454 -4.64 50.93 -16.69
N PRO A 455 -3.91 50.32 -15.74
CA PRO A 455 -3.10 51.05 -14.78
C PRO A 455 -1.98 51.83 -15.48
N SER A 456 -1.69 53.05 -15.02
CA SER A 456 -0.59 53.87 -15.52
C SER A 456 0.74 53.51 -14.84
N ALA A 457 1.87 53.88 -15.44
CA ALA A 457 3.19 53.62 -14.86
C ALA A 457 3.41 54.29 -13.49
N ALA A 458 2.77 55.45 -13.24
CA ALA A 458 2.82 56.12 -11.94
C ALA A 458 2.06 55.36 -10.82
N ASP A 459 1.13 54.47 -11.21
CA ASP A 459 0.43 53.58 -10.29
C ASP A 459 1.29 52.39 -9.85
N LEU A 460 2.53 52.31 -10.37
CA LEU A 460 3.51 51.24 -10.13
C LEU A 460 4.76 51.72 -9.37
N ASP A 461 4.73 52.89 -8.74
CA ASP A 461 5.86 53.36 -7.92
C ASP A 461 6.07 52.52 -6.65
N GLY A 462 7.32 52.51 -6.17
CA GLY A 462 7.94 51.45 -5.36
C GLY A 462 7.32 51.11 -4.00
N LEU A 463 7.27 49.81 -3.70
CA LEU A 463 6.91 49.27 -2.39
C LEU A 463 8.04 49.52 -1.35
N PRO A 464 7.72 49.61 -0.05
CA PRO A 464 8.74 49.59 1.01
C PRO A 464 9.70 48.40 0.84
N PRO A 465 11.00 48.53 1.19
CA PRO A 465 12.01 47.53 0.85
C PRO A 465 11.69 46.12 1.35
N GLU A 466 11.19 45.97 2.59
CA GLU A 466 10.83 44.66 3.13
C GLU A 466 9.54 44.14 2.50
N ALA A 467 8.56 45.00 2.24
CA ALA A 467 7.36 44.61 1.50
C ALA A 467 7.68 44.17 0.06
N ALA A 468 8.61 44.83 -0.63
CA ALA A 468 9.09 44.44 -1.95
C ALA A 468 9.80 43.07 -1.91
N ALA A 469 10.64 42.83 -0.89
CA ALA A 469 11.34 41.57 -0.70
C ALA A 469 10.40 40.41 -0.40
N VAL A 470 9.44 40.60 0.52
CA VAL A 470 8.42 39.58 0.86
C VAL A 470 7.49 39.32 -0.32
N HIS A 471 7.04 40.37 -1.02
CA HIS A 471 6.20 40.21 -2.21
C HIS A 471 6.94 39.47 -3.33
N GLY A 472 8.23 39.78 -3.56
CA GLY A 472 9.08 39.05 -4.50
C GLY A 472 9.27 37.57 -4.12
N ALA A 473 9.45 37.28 -2.83
CA ALA A 473 9.53 35.90 -2.35
C ALA A 473 8.22 35.12 -2.56
N LEU A 474 7.07 35.75 -2.30
CA LEU A 474 5.74 35.17 -2.53
C LEU A 474 5.48 34.91 -4.03
N LEU A 475 5.94 35.80 -4.93
CA LEU A 475 5.85 35.62 -6.38
C LEU A 475 6.81 34.56 -6.95
N GLY A 476 7.85 34.19 -6.20
CA GLY A 476 8.86 33.19 -6.57
C GLY A 476 8.70 31.83 -5.90
N ALA A 477 7.56 31.56 -5.26
CA ALA A 477 7.28 30.34 -4.48
C ALA A 477 8.26 30.08 -3.30
N GLY A 478 8.88 31.13 -2.75
CA GLY A 478 9.74 31.05 -1.56
C GLY A 478 8.97 31.24 -0.26
N VAL A 479 9.41 30.58 0.82
CA VAL A 479 8.86 30.79 2.16
C VAL A 479 9.47 32.05 2.77
N SER A 480 8.63 33.03 3.11
CA SER A 480 9.08 34.22 3.83
C SER A 480 9.05 34.00 5.34
N ASP A 481 10.10 34.42 6.04
CA ASP A 481 10.15 34.44 7.51
C ASP A 481 8.92 35.19 8.09
N PRO A 482 8.15 34.58 9.02
CA PRO A 482 7.00 35.21 9.67
C PRO A 482 7.31 36.58 10.30
N ARG A 483 8.55 36.81 10.76
CA ARG A 483 8.99 38.10 11.31
C ARG A 483 9.11 39.16 10.22
N ARG A 484 9.62 38.80 9.04
CA ARG A 484 9.69 39.70 7.87
C ARG A 484 8.30 39.95 7.30
N LEU A 485 7.43 38.95 7.28
CA LEU A 485 6.04 39.09 6.86
C LEU A 485 5.28 40.07 7.78
N ALA A 486 5.41 39.92 9.11
CA ALA A 486 4.80 40.84 10.07
C ALA A 486 5.34 42.27 9.93
N LEU A 487 6.65 42.43 9.70
CA LEU A 487 7.28 43.73 9.46
C LEU A 487 6.78 44.37 8.15
N ALA A 488 6.67 43.60 7.07
CA ALA A 488 6.13 44.06 5.80
C ALA A 488 4.66 44.50 5.92
N VAL A 489 3.83 43.73 6.64
CA VAL A 489 2.44 44.08 6.93
C VAL A 489 2.35 45.40 7.70
N ASP A 490 3.19 45.62 8.71
CA ASP A 490 3.22 46.88 9.47
C ASP A 490 3.68 48.06 8.61
N GLN A 491 4.69 47.87 7.76
CA GLN A 491 5.15 48.89 6.81
C GLN A 491 4.03 49.30 5.84
N LEU A 492 3.32 48.33 5.24
CA LEU A 492 2.25 48.61 4.29
C LEU A 492 1.05 49.30 4.96
N LYS A 493 0.68 48.89 6.19
CA LYS A 493 -0.37 49.57 6.97
C LYS A 493 0.00 51.04 7.27
N LYS A 494 1.26 51.32 7.62
CA LYS A 494 1.75 52.69 7.83
C LYS A 494 1.73 53.51 6.54
N VAL A 495 2.07 52.91 5.41
CA VAL A 495 2.01 53.57 4.10
C VAL A 495 0.56 53.90 3.71
N LEU A 496 -0.40 52.97 3.91
CA LEU A 496 -1.82 53.21 3.62
C LEU A 496 -2.49 54.25 4.52
N ALA A 497 -1.95 54.47 5.73
CA ALA A 497 -2.41 55.51 6.64
C ALA A 497 -2.05 56.94 6.17
N GLY A 498 -1.09 57.07 5.25
CA GLY A 498 -0.71 58.34 4.64
C GLY A 498 -1.55 58.72 3.40
N PRO A 499 -1.42 59.97 2.90
CA PRO A 499 -2.03 60.36 1.63
C PRO A 499 -1.31 59.67 0.47
N LEU A 500 -2.07 58.94 -0.35
CA LEU A 500 -1.59 58.25 -1.56
C LEU A 500 -2.57 58.52 -2.70
N PRO A 501 -2.09 58.69 -3.94
CA PRO A 501 -2.94 58.62 -5.13
C PRO A 501 -3.67 57.28 -5.20
N ASP A 502 -4.91 57.27 -5.71
CA ASP A 502 -5.79 56.08 -5.74
C ASP A 502 -5.11 54.85 -6.37
N GLY A 503 -4.33 55.02 -7.44
CA GLY A 503 -3.64 53.91 -8.09
C GLY A 503 -2.53 53.29 -7.24
N GLN A 504 -1.76 54.10 -6.50
CA GLN A 504 -0.75 53.61 -5.56
C GLN A 504 -1.40 52.99 -4.32
N ARG A 505 -2.49 53.60 -3.80
CA ARG A 505 -3.26 53.05 -2.69
C ARG A 505 -3.78 51.66 -3.01
N GLY A 506 -4.40 51.48 -4.19
CA GLY A 506 -4.95 50.18 -4.58
C GLY A 506 -3.87 49.09 -4.71
N ARG A 507 -2.71 49.40 -5.29
CA ARG A 507 -1.60 48.44 -5.37
C ARG A 507 -1.08 48.04 -3.98
N VAL A 508 -0.83 49.01 -3.10
CA VAL A 508 -0.35 48.76 -1.74
C VAL A 508 -1.37 47.95 -0.93
N ALA A 509 -2.66 48.23 -1.11
CA ALA A 509 -3.75 47.48 -0.49
C ALA A 509 -3.80 46.02 -0.98
N THR A 510 -3.67 45.76 -2.28
CA THR A 510 -3.67 44.40 -2.83
C THR A 510 -2.52 43.57 -2.27
N VAL A 511 -1.32 44.14 -2.20
CA VAL A 511 -0.14 43.46 -1.61
C VAL A 511 -0.35 43.21 -0.12
N LEU A 512 -0.94 44.16 0.61
CA LEU A 512 -1.26 43.98 2.03
C LEU A 512 -2.28 42.85 2.24
N VAL A 513 -3.36 42.79 1.46
CA VAL A 513 -4.36 41.73 1.54
C VAL A 513 -3.74 40.36 1.29
N GLN A 514 -2.90 40.23 0.25
CA GLN A 514 -2.17 39.00 -0.04
C GLN A 514 -1.24 38.59 1.12
N MET A 515 -0.50 39.52 1.72
CA MET A 515 0.38 39.24 2.85
C MET A 515 -0.38 38.89 4.13
N LEU A 516 -1.48 39.58 4.43
CA LEU A 516 -2.36 39.26 5.56
C LEU A 516 -2.97 37.87 5.38
N ALA A 517 -3.40 37.52 4.17
CA ALA A 517 -3.85 36.18 3.86
C ALA A 517 -2.73 35.14 3.90
N SER A 518 -1.48 35.50 3.53
CA SER A 518 -0.34 34.61 3.75
C SER A 518 -0.07 34.35 5.24
N GLN A 519 -0.44 35.25 6.16
CA GLN A 519 -0.33 34.95 7.60
C GLN A 519 -1.20 33.76 8.01
N PHE A 520 -2.32 33.52 7.32
CA PHE A 520 -3.12 32.31 7.52
C PHE A 520 -2.30 31.04 7.20
N THR A 521 -1.48 31.03 6.14
CA THR A 521 -0.61 29.87 5.84
C THR A 521 0.44 29.54 6.91
N PHE A 522 0.74 30.48 7.82
CA PHE A 522 1.71 30.30 8.91
C PHE A 522 1.08 30.09 10.29
N SER A 523 -0.18 30.46 10.47
CA SER A 523 -0.84 30.48 11.78
C SER A 523 -2.07 29.60 11.84
N GLU A 524 -2.61 29.23 10.67
CA GLU A 524 -3.88 28.53 10.46
C GLU A 524 -5.08 29.18 11.18
N ASP A 525 -4.93 30.41 11.71
CA ASP A 525 -5.99 31.17 12.35
C ASP A 525 -6.82 31.90 11.29
N PHE A 526 -8.05 31.43 11.10
CA PHE A 526 -9.02 31.95 10.13
C PHE A 526 -9.32 33.45 10.31
N ARG A 527 -9.08 34.01 11.50
CA ARG A 527 -9.22 35.44 11.75
C ARG A 527 -8.25 36.26 10.90
N HIS A 528 -7.14 35.70 10.41
CA HIS A 528 -6.26 36.38 9.46
C HIS A 528 -6.88 36.48 8.07
N LEU A 529 -7.65 35.48 7.62
CA LEU A 529 -8.45 35.59 6.39
C LEU A 529 -9.59 36.60 6.59
N GLU A 530 -10.29 36.56 7.72
CA GLU A 530 -11.31 37.55 8.06
C GLU A 530 -10.72 38.98 8.09
N GLN A 531 -9.53 39.14 8.70
CA GLN A 531 -8.82 40.42 8.77
C GLN A 531 -8.35 40.88 7.39
N ALA A 532 -7.85 39.98 6.53
CA ALA A 532 -7.46 40.31 5.17
C ALA A 532 -8.67 40.81 4.36
N VAL A 533 -9.81 40.13 4.48
CA VAL A 533 -11.06 40.51 3.81
C VAL A 533 -11.58 41.85 4.33
N ARG A 534 -11.65 42.05 5.66
CA ARG A 534 -12.08 43.32 6.26
C ARG A 534 -11.19 44.49 5.89
N CYS A 535 -9.86 44.29 5.95
CA CYS A 535 -8.90 45.33 5.57
C CYS A 535 -9.02 45.68 4.08
N GLY A 536 -9.22 44.69 3.23
CA GLY A 536 -9.48 44.92 1.82
C GLY A 536 -10.80 45.64 1.55
N ASP A 537 -11.89 45.27 2.23
CA ASP A 537 -13.18 45.96 2.16
C ASP A 537 -13.08 47.44 2.55
N GLU A 538 -12.33 47.76 3.61
CA GLU A 538 -12.04 49.14 4.02
C GLU A 538 -11.30 49.92 2.92
N GLN A 539 -10.35 49.30 2.24
CA GLN A 539 -9.60 49.95 1.16
C GLN A 539 -10.41 50.06 -0.14
N LEU A 540 -11.27 49.08 -0.45
CA LEU A 540 -12.19 49.13 -1.58
C LEU A 540 -13.15 50.33 -1.45
N ALA A 541 -13.64 50.62 -0.25
CA ALA A 541 -14.52 51.76 -0.01
C ALA A 541 -13.87 53.13 -0.30
N LEU A 542 -12.53 53.20 -0.33
CA LEU A 542 -11.76 54.42 -0.58
C LEU A 542 -11.33 54.59 -2.04
N LEU A 543 -11.63 53.63 -2.91
CA LEU A 543 -11.20 53.62 -4.30
C LEU A 543 -12.40 53.77 -5.26
N PRO A 544 -12.27 54.53 -6.35
CA PRO A 544 -13.31 54.62 -7.36
C PRO A 544 -13.44 53.30 -8.12
N ALA A 545 -14.67 52.78 -8.25
CA ALA A 545 -14.99 51.51 -8.91
C ALA A 545 -14.64 51.45 -10.41
N THR A 546 -14.30 52.60 -11.02
CA THR A 546 -13.82 52.72 -12.42
C THR A 546 -12.31 52.51 -12.57
N SER A 547 -11.57 52.33 -11.46
CA SER A 547 -10.12 52.09 -11.45
C SER A 547 -9.78 50.61 -11.66
N ALA A 548 -8.78 50.26 -12.49
CA ALA A 548 -8.30 48.87 -12.57
C ALA A 548 -7.75 48.34 -11.24
N ARG A 549 -7.19 49.21 -10.39
CA ARG A 549 -6.69 48.82 -9.07
C ARG A 549 -7.80 48.47 -8.09
N TYR A 550 -8.99 49.03 -8.28
CA TYR A 550 -10.18 48.60 -7.54
C TYR A 550 -10.52 47.15 -7.87
N VAL A 551 -10.52 46.78 -9.15
CA VAL A 551 -10.87 45.43 -9.61
C VAL A 551 -9.82 44.39 -9.18
N GLU A 552 -8.53 44.73 -9.24
CA GLU A 552 -7.45 43.84 -8.77
C GLU A 552 -7.50 43.61 -7.26
N LEU A 553 -7.75 44.68 -6.48
CA LEU A 553 -7.97 44.56 -5.04
C LEU A 553 -9.23 43.72 -4.73
N LEU A 554 -10.32 43.98 -5.45
CA LEU A 554 -11.58 43.23 -5.30
C LEU A 554 -11.32 41.74 -5.55
N CYS A 555 -10.60 41.38 -6.61
CA CYS A 555 -10.25 39.99 -6.89
C CYS A 555 -9.48 39.34 -5.74
N ALA A 556 -8.47 40.02 -5.18
CA ALA A 556 -7.70 39.49 -4.05
C ALA A 556 -8.57 39.31 -2.80
N VAL A 557 -9.45 40.27 -2.50
CA VAL A 557 -10.38 40.22 -1.37
C VAL A 557 -11.37 39.07 -1.52
N GLU A 558 -11.99 38.95 -2.69
CA GLU A 558 -13.04 37.94 -2.92
C GLU A 558 -12.48 36.52 -3.04
N MET A 559 -11.26 36.33 -3.52
CA MET A 559 -10.57 35.04 -3.45
C MET A 559 -10.40 34.56 -2.00
N HIS A 560 -10.03 35.47 -1.09
CA HIS A 560 -9.89 35.13 0.33
C HIS A 560 -11.23 35.06 1.06
N ARG A 561 -12.25 35.83 0.64
CA ARG A 561 -13.62 35.69 1.14
C ARG A 561 -14.24 34.35 0.74
N HIS A 562 -14.01 33.92 -0.51
CA HIS A 562 -14.35 32.58 -0.97
C HIS A 562 -13.67 31.51 -0.11
N SER A 563 -12.36 31.64 0.12
CA SER A 563 -11.61 30.72 0.97
C SER A 563 -12.17 30.67 2.40
N TYR A 564 -12.45 31.83 2.99
CA TYR A 564 -13.09 31.94 4.32
C TYR A 564 -14.46 31.24 4.34
N GLY A 565 -15.31 31.51 3.34
CA GLY A 565 -16.64 30.89 3.23
C GLY A 565 -16.57 29.38 3.02
N ALA A 566 -15.66 28.89 2.16
CA ALA A 566 -15.46 27.47 1.89
C ALA A 566 -15.02 26.71 3.15
N MET A 567 -14.12 27.29 3.93
CA MET A 567 -13.66 26.69 5.19
C MET A 567 -14.73 26.63 6.27
N HIS A 568 -15.65 27.60 6.29
CA HIS A 568 -16.77 27.64 7.25
C HIS A 568 -18.05 27.00 6.71
N GLN A 569 -18.02 26.44 5.49
CA GLN A 569 -19.21 25.97 4.77
C GLN A 569 -20.34 27.00 4.72
N ASP A 570 -19.99 28.29 4.62
CA ASP A 570 -20.94 29.40 4.55
C ASP A 570 -21.25 29.73 3.09
N GLU A 571 -22.32 29.12 2.58
CA GLU A 571 -22.77 29.28 1.20
C GLU A 571 -23.03 30.76 0.84
N ALA A 572 -23.61 31.56 1.75
CA ALA A 572 -23.95 32.95 1.47
C ALA A 572 -22.70 33.80 1.26
N THR A 573 -21.64 33.54 2.03
CA THR A 573 -20.34 34.18 1.87
C THR A 573 -19.65 33.79 0.56
N ILE A 574 -19.70 32.51 0.18
CA ILE A 574 -19.15 32.00 -1.09
C ILE A 574 -19.92 32.57 -2.29
N ALA A 575 -21.25 32.60 -2.22
CA ALA A 575 -22.11 33.15 -3.26
C ALA A 575 -21.81 34.64 -3.49
N ARG A 576 -21.68 35.43 -2.42
CA ARG A 576 -21.32 36.86 -2.53
C ARG A 576 -19.95 37.07 -3.16
N ALA A 577 -18.97 36.24 -2.83
CA ALA A 577 -17.65 36.28 -3.45
C ALA A 577 -17.70 35.92 -4.94
N CYS A 578 -18.47 34.88 -5.28
CA CYS A 578 -18.72 34.45 -6.66
C CYS A 578 -19.35 35.58 -7.49
N ASP A 579 -20.39 36.27 -6.98
CA ASP A 579 -21.06 37.36 -7.68
C ASP A 579 -20.13 38.57 -7.92
N ALA A 580 -19.31 38.92 -6.92
CA ALA A 580 -18.36 40.02 -7.03
C ALA A 580 -17.19 39.70 -7.98
N LEU A 581 -16.73 38.44 -8.03
CA LEU A 581 -15.74 37.97 -9.02
C LEU A 581 -16.31 37.94 -10.44
N ALA A 582 -17.58 37.53 -10.60
CA ALA A 582 -18.29 37.62 -11.88
C ALA A 582 -18.37 39.08 -12.39
N TRP A 583 -18.70 40.02 -11.49
CA TRP A 583 -18.72 41.45 -11.77
C TRP A 583 -17.35 41.98 -12.23
N ALA A 584 -16.26 41.51 -11.61
CA ALA A 584 -14.88 41.89 -11.95
C ALA A 584 -14.48 41.38 -13.34
N VAL A 585 -14.76 40.11 -13.64
CA VAL A 585 -14.47 39.47 -14.94
C VAL A 585 -15.17 40.20 -16.08
N GLY A 586 -16.42 40.63 -15.90
CA GLY A 586 -17.21 41.33 -16.93
C GLY A 586 -16.74 42.76 -17.26
N ARG A 587 -15.83 43.35 -16.48
CA ARG A 587 -15.34 44.73 -16.64
C ARG A 587 -13.88 44.83 -17.07
N MET A 588 -13.20 43.69 -17.16
CA MET A 588 -11.85 43.58 -17.68
C MET A 588 -11.90 43.14 -19.15
N PRO A 589 -11.09 43.71 -20.04
CA PRO A 589 -10.94 43.18 -21.39
C PRO A 589 -10.43 41.73 -21.33
N GLU A 590 -11.09 40.79 -22.01
CA GLU A 590 -10.67 39.37 -22.07
C GLU A 590 -9.23 39.18 -22.59
N THR A 591 -8.69 40.18 -23.28
CA THR A 591 -7.31 40.20 -23.82
C THR A 591 -6.26 40.63 -22.79
N SER A 592 -6.67 41.05 -21.59
CA SER A 592 -5.77 41.54 -20.55
C SER A 592 -5.30 40.44 -19.59
N ALA A 593 -4.07 40.53 -19.11
CA ALA A 593 -3.54 39.66 -18.06
C ALA A 593 -4.35 39.73 -16.75
N SER A 594 -4.88 40.92 -16.41
CA SER A 594 -5.73 41.14 -15.24
C SER A 594 -7.06 40.38 -15.32
N TRP A 595 -7.56 40.08 -16.52
CA TRP A 595 -8.74 39.23 -16.71
C TRP A 595 -8.49 37.80 -16.23
N LEU A 596 -7.33 37.21 -16.53
CA LEU A 596 -6.95 35.87 -16.07
C LEU A 596 -6.85 35.79 -14.53
N GLY A 597 -6.32 36.84 -13.91
CA GLY A 597 -6.26 36.96 -12.45
C GLY A 597 -7.64 36.92 -11.78
N CYS A 598 -8.70 37.35 -12.46
CA CYS A 598 -10.08 37.33 -11.96
C CYS A 598 -10.87 36.07 -12.38
N ALA A 599 -10.65 35.58 -13.61
CA ALA A 599 -11.38 34.45 -14.17
C ALA A 599 -11.07 33.12 -13.45
N ILE A 600 -9.82 32.93 -13.00
CA ILE A 600 -9.40 31.72 -12.30
C ILE A 600 -10.06 31.60 -10.91
N PRO A 601 -9.99 32.61 -10.01
CA PRO A 601 -10.74 32.60 -8.76
C PRO A 601 -12.25 32.56 -8.95
N TYR A 602 -12.78 33.20 -10.00
CA TYR A 602 -14.20 33.14 -10.32
C TYR A 602 -14.66 31.71 -10.62
N ALA A 603 -13.92 30.98 -11.48
CA ALA A 603 -14.24 29.60 -11.79
C ALA A 603 -14.21 28.70 -10.54
N HIS A 604 -13.25 28.93 -9.64
CA HIS A 604 -13.19 28.21 -8.37
C HIS A 604 -14.39 28.51 -7.46
N ALA A 605 -14.73 29.79 -7.29
CA ALA A 605 -15.86 30.21 -6.46
C ALA A 605 -17.20 29.73 -7.02
N LEU A 606 -17.36 29.78 -8.34
CA LEU A 606 -18.53 29.25 -9.05
C LEU A 606 -18.66 27.74 -8.84
N ALA A 607 -17.56 26.98 -8.98
CA ALA A 607 -17.59 25.55 -8.72
C ALA A 607 -17.95 25.22 -7.25
N SER A 608 -17.41 25.95 -6.27
CA SER A 608 -17.73 25.73 -4.86
C SER A 608 -19.20 26.03 -4.52
N VAL A 609 -19.73 27.17 -4.96
CA VAL A 609 -21.13 27.52 -4.68
C VAL A 609 -22.09 26.62 -5.44
N SER A 610 -21.78 26.28 -6.69
CA SER A 610 -22.56 25.34 -7.49
C SER A 610 -22.48 23.92 -6.93
N TRP A 611 -21.37 23.54 -6.29
CA TRP A 611 -21.27 22.29 -5.54
C TRP A 611 -22.19 22.24 -4.33
N MET A 612 -22.16 23.28 -3.49
CA MET A 612 -23.07 23.38 -2.34
C MET A 612 -24.55 23.42 -2.75
N ARG A 613 -24.86 24.08 -3.88
CA ARG A 613 -26.21 24.19 -4.44
C ARG A 613 -26.63 23.02 -5.31
N ARG A 614 -25.72 22.08 -5.58
CA ARG A 614 -25.90 20.98 -6.55
C ARG A 614 -26.31 21.45 -7.96
N ASP A 615 -25.79 22.59 -8.38
CA ASP A 615 -26.03 23.19 -9.68
C ASP A 615 -25.04 22.68 -10.74
N VAL A 616 -25.46 21.69 -11.52
CA VAL A 616 -24.67 21.14 -12.63
C VAL A 616 -24.37 22.21 -13.70
N ALA A 617 -25.29 23.13 -13.99
CA ALA A 617 -25.07 24.13 -15.02
C ALA A 617 -23.96 25.11 -14.60
N GLY A 618 -23.94 25.48 -13.32
CA GLY A 618 -22.88 26.31 -12.76
C GLY A 618 -21.51 25.61 -12.68
N THR A 619 -21.44 24.32 -12.33
CA THR A 619 -20.15 23.58 -12.39
C THR A 619 -19.66 23.36 -13.83
N GLN A 620 -20.55 23.17 -14.80
CA GLN A 620 -20.20 23.14 -16.22
C GLN A 620 -19.66 24.49 -16.71
N GLU A 621 -20.26 25.60 -16.25
CA GLU A 621 -19.76 26.93 -16.58
C GLU A 621 -18.40 27.21 -15.96
N ALA A 622 -18.15 26.74 -14.73
CA ALA A 622 -16.84 26.79 -14.10
C ALA A 622 -15.77 26.03 -14.92
N VAL A 623 -16.10 24.83 -15.43
CA VAL A 623 -15.22 24.07 -16.33
C VAL A 623 -14.91 24.87 -17.60
N ARG A 624 -15.93 25.47 -18.23
CA ARG A 624 -15.75 26.31 -19.43
C ARG A 624 -14.84 27.51 -19.16
N LEU A 625 -14.96 28.15 -17.99
CA LEU A 625 -14.14 29.30 -17.58
C LEU A 625 -12.68 28.91 -17.35
N VAL A 626 -12.40 27.75 -16.74
CA VAL A 626 -11.03 27.22 -16.58
C VAL A 626 -10.40 26.96 -17.96
N GLU A 627 -11.11 26.29 -18.86
CA GLU A 627 -10.60 26.01 -20.21
C GLU A 627 -10.37 27.30 -21.02
N LEU A 628 -11.26 28.29 -20.89
CA LEU A 628 -11.09 29.59 -21.52
C LEU A 628 -9.86 30.31 -20.97
N SER A 629 -9.65 30.27 -19.65
CA SER A 629 -8.47 30.83 -18.99
C SER A 629 -7.18 30.17 -19.47
N ALA A 630 -7.17 28.84 -19.65
CA ALA A 630 -6.02 28.10 -20.20
C ALA A 630 -5.66 28.57 -21.61
N ARG A 631 -6.65 28.66 -22.50
CA ARG A 631 -6.42 29.12 -23.88
C ARG A 631 -5.93 30.56 -23.95
N ARG A 632 -6.44 31.44 -23.08
CA ARG A 632 -6.03 32.86 -23.03
C ARG A 632 -4.63 33.02 -22.47
N LEU A 633 -4.26 32.25 -21.45
CA LEU A 633 -2.91 32.24 -20.88
C LEU A 633 -1.85 31.87 -21.92
N GLU A 634 -2.15 30.89 -22.78
CA GLU A 634 -1.26 30.48 -23.89
C GLU A 634 -1.29 31.45 -25.08
N ALA A 635 -2.39 32.18 -25.29
CA ALA A 635 -2.54 33.13 -26.41
C ALA A 635 -2.02 34.57 -26.13
N LEU A 636 -1.42 34.85 -24.97
CA LEU A 636 -0.80 36.14 -24.67
C LEU A 636 0.33 36.45 -25.69
N PRO A 637 0.28 37.56 -26.45
CA PRO A 637 1.19 37.80 -27.57
C PRO A 637 2.60 38.29 -27.15
N ASP A 638 3.63 37.88 -27.89
CA ASP A 638 5.01 38.40 -27.80
C ASP A 638 5.16 39.75 -28.56
N GLN A 639 4.33 40.76 -28.26
CA GLN A 639 4.28 42.03 -29.01
C GLN A 639 5.15 43.15 -28.39
N PRO A 640 5.66 44.11 -29.21
CA PRO A 640 6.59 45.14 -28.76
C PRO A 640 5.86 46.22 -27.94
N GLY A 641 6.17 46.28 -26.65
CA GLY A 641 5.57 47.22 -25.69
C GLY A 641 5.36 46.59 -24.30
N TYR A 642 5.35 45.26 -24.23
CA TYR A 642 5.40 44.50 -22.99
C TYR A 642 6.73 43.75 -22.91
N SER A 643 7.38 43.83 -21.75
CA SER A 643 8.75 43.36 -21.48
C SER A 643 8.76 41.85 -21.12
N PRO A 644 9.92 41.23 -20.77
CA PRO A 644 10.09 39.81 -20.37
C PRO A 644 9.12 39.23 -19.32
N GLU A 645 8.26 40.08 -18.74
CA GLU A 645 7.27 39.79 -17.71
C GLU A 645 6.09 38.92 -18.21
N SER A 646 5.74 38.93 -19.51
CA SER A 646 4.60 38.15 -20.02
C SER A 646 4.85 36.64 -20.04
N ALA A 647 6.08 36.21 -20.35
CA ALA A 647 6.49 34.81 -20.26
C ALA A 647 6.59 34.35 -18.80
N GLN A 648 7.10 35.21 -17.92
CA GLN A 648 7.18 34.94 -16.48
C GLN A 648 5.79 34.83 -15.85
N LEU A 649 4.84 35.67 -16.24
CA LEU A 649 3.45 35.59 -15.79
C LEU A 649 2.76 34.30 -16.26
N ARG A 650 3.06 33.85 -17.50
CA ARG A 650 2.57 32.57 -18.03
C ARG A 650 3.03 31.40 -17.16
N GLU A 651 4.32 31.38 -16.82
CA GLU A 651 4.91 30.36 -15.92
C GLU A 651 4.36 30.43 -14.49
N GLN A 652 4.05 31.64 -13.98
CA GLN A 652 3.49 31.81 -12.63
C GLN A 652 2.02 31.37 -12.49
N LEU A 653 1.19 31.63 -13.51
CA LEU A 653 -0.25 31.33 -13.44
C LEU A 653 -0.60 29.89 -13.86
N ARG A 654 0.27 29.21 -14.63
CA ARG A 654 0.03 27.84 -15.11
C ARG A 654 -0.21 26.83 -13.96
N PRO A 655 0.59 26.80 -12.88
CA PRO A 655 0.35 25.88 -11.76
C PRO A 655 -0.96 26.15 -11.04
N ALA A 656 -1.27 27.44 -10.77
CA ALA A 656 -2.51 27.83 -10.10
C ALA A 656 -3.75 27.45 -10.91
N LEU A 657 -3.71 27.63 -12.24
CA LEU A 657 -4.77 27.22 -13.14
C LEU A 657 -4.94 25.69 -13.17
N ALA A 658 -3.84 24.93 -13.17
CA ALA A 658 -3.90 23.47 -13.12
C ALA A 658 -4.55 22.95 -11.82
N THR A 659 -4.20 23.55 -10.67
CA THR A 659 -4.82 23.22 -9.38
C THR A 659 -6.30 23.55 -9.35
N VAL A 660 -6.70 24.74 -9.83
CA VAL A 660 -8.12 25.12 -9.90
C VAL A 660 -8.88 24.24 -10.89
N ALA A 661 -8.27 23.86 -12.03
CA ALA A 661 -8.89 22.94 -12.99
C ALA A 661 -9.24 21.61 -12.33
N GLU A 662 -8.33 21.03 -11.55
CA GLU A 662 -8.58 19.77 -10.85
C GLU A 662 -9.75 19.90 -9.84
N LEU A 663 -9.77 20.98 -9.06
CA LEU A 663 -10.84 21.23 -8.09
C LEU A 663 -12.20 21.43 -8.76
N VAL A 664 -12.24 22.18 -9.86
CA VAL A 664 -13.44 22.46 -10.64
C VAL A 664 -13.96 21.19 -11.31
N HIS A 665 -13.09 20.38 -11.91
CA HIS A 665 -13.47 19.09 -12.50
C HIS A 665 -14.00 18.12 -11.45
N ARG A 666 -13.36 18.03 -10.29
CA ARG A 666 -13.84 17.20 -9.18
C ARG A 666 -15.22 17.65 -8.68
N ALA A 667 -15.40 18.94 -8.45
CA ALA A 667 -16.70 19.49 -8.05
C ALA A 667 -17.77 19.21 -9.12
N HIS A 668 -17.43 19.30 -10.41
CA HIS A 668 -18.33 18.94 -11.49
C HIS A 668 -18.70 17.46 -11.48
N ASP A 669 -17.72 16.57 -11.32
CA ASP A 669 -17.93 15.12 -11.24
C ASP A 669 -18.82 14.76 -10.03
N GLU A 670 -18.56 15.35 -8.87
CA GLU A 670 -19.32 15.15 -7.64
C GLU A 670 -20.76 15.68 -7.74
N VAL A 671 -20.97 16.87 -8.29
CA VAL A 671 -22.33 17.42 -8.47
C VAL A 671 -23.11 16.65 -9.51
N THR A 672 -22.44 16.24 -10.59
CA THR A 672 -23.02 15.37 -11.60
C THR A 672 -23.43 14.05 -10.97
N TRP A 673 -22.61 13.47 -10.09
CA TRP A 673 -22.95 12.29 -9.29
C TRP A 673 -24.17 12.52 -8.39
N HIS A 674 -24.19 13.61 -7.62
CA HIS A 674 -25.24 13.92 -6.65
C HIS A 674 -26.58 14.30 -7.28
N ARG A 675 -26.59 14.85 -8.50
CA ARG A 675 -27.81 15.07 -9.30
C ARG A 675 -28.50 13.75 -9.67
N TYR A 676 -27.75 12.65 -9.71
CA TYR A 676 -28.28 11.30 -9.89
C TYR A 676 -28.44 10.55 -8.55
N GLY A 677 -28.25 11.20 -7.39
CA GLY A 677 -28.16 10.54 -6.08
C GLY A 677 -29.11 11.03 -4.97
N ASP A 678 -29.89 12.09 -5.19
CA ASP A 678 -30.78 12.66 -4.15
C ASP A 678 -32.29 12.43 -4.38
N GLU A 679 -32.67 11.65 -5.39
CA GLU A 679 -34.04 11.13 -5.55
C GLU A 679 -34.06 9.66 -5.13
N GLU A 680 -34.33 9.37 -3.85
CA GLU A 680 -34.10 8.04 -3.25
C GLU A 680 -32.61 7.59 -3.45
N PRO A 681 -32.09 6.52 -2.82
CA PRO A 681 -30.89 5.92 -3.37
C PRO A 681 -31.25 5.48 -4.78
N VAL A 682 -30.88 6.24 -5.81
CA VAL A 682 -30.88 5.68 -7.16
C VAL A 682 -29.94 4.51 -7.07
N SER A 683 -30.52 3.31 -6.99
CA SER A 683 -29.85 2.04 -7.16
C SER A 683 -28.92 2.25 -8.35
N TRP A 684 -27.60 2.24 -8.12
CA TRP A 684 -26.65 2.32 -9.22
C TRP A 684 -27.13 1.31 -10.26
N THR A 685 -27.43 1.77 -11.48
CA THR A 685 -27.84 0.89 -12.57
C THR A 685 -26.85 1.03 -13.71
N ALA A 686 -26.48 -0.09 -14.30
CA ALA A 686 -25.65 -0.10 -15.49
C ALA A 686 -26.24 0.75 -16.64
N ALA A 687 -27.56 0.93 -16.67
CA ALA A 687 -28.25 1.76 -17.67
C ALA A 687 -27.98 3.26 -17.48
N ALA A 688 -28.01 3.76 -16.25
CA ALA A 688 -27.70 5.16 -15.94
C ALA A 688 -26.23 5.49 -16.22
N ASP A 689 -25.33 4.55 -15.89
CA ASP A 689 -23.89 4.73 -16.05
C ASP A 689 -23.46 4.76 -17.54
N ARG A 690 -24.19 4.08 -18.44
CA ARG A 690 -23.89 4.04 -19.89
C ARG A 690 -23.85 5.41 -20.57
N ALA A 691 -24.48 6.44 -19.99
CA ALA A 691 -24.44 7.81 -20.53
C ALA A 691 -23.12 8.55 -20.26
N LEU A 692 -22.26 8.01 -19.39
CA LEU A 692 -21.01 8.66 -18.97
C LEU A 692 -19.80 8.23 -19.81
N PRO A 693 -18.73 9.05 -19.87
CA PRO A 693 -17.47 8.66 -20.52
C PRO A 693 -16.87 7.38 -19.92
N PRO A 694 -16.13 6.56 -20.70
CA PRO A 694 -15.59 5.27 -20.24
C PRO A 694 -14.80 5.31 -18.91
N ARG A 695 -13.97 6.34 -18.69
CA ARG A 695 -13.21 6.47 -17.44
C ARG A 695 -14.13 6.69 -16.22
N ALA A 696 -15.17 7.52 -16.38
CA ALA A 696 -16.15 7.79 -15.32
C ALA A 696 -17.00 6.54 -15.04
N ARG A 697 -17.47 5.84 -16.07
CA ARG A 697 -18.18 4.54 -15.94
C ARG A 697 -17.38 3.52 -15.15
N PHE A 698 -16.12 3.36 -15.50
CA PHE A 698 -15.23 2.41 -14.82
C PHE A 698 -15.06 2.75 -13.33
N ALA A 699 -14.88 4.04 -12.99
CA ALA A 699 -14.76 4.49 -11.61
C ALA A 699 -16.07 4.29 -10.82
N ASN A 700 -17.21 4.69 -11.38
CA ASN A 700 -18.53 4.56 -10.77
C ASN A 700 -18.90 3.11 -10.49
N ALA A 701 -18.74 2.24 -11.48
CA ALA A 701 -19.02 0.81 -11.34
C ALA A 701 -18.12 0.14 -10.29
N ARG A 702 -16.85 0.57 -10.16
CA ARG A 702 -15.95 0.08 -9.10
C ARG A 702 -16.36 0.54 -7.70
N MET A 703 -16.83 1.77 -7.55
CA MET A 703 -17.32 2.27 -6.27
C MET A 703 -18.61 1.56 -5.85
N ALA A 704 -19.55 1.38 -6.78
CA ALA A 704 -20.77 0.61 -6.56
C ALA A 704 -20.49 -0.84 -6.16
N LEU A 705 -19.47 -1.48 -6.76
CA LEU A 705 -19.02 -2.81 -6.35
C LEU A 705 -18.57 -2.83 -4.88
N GLY A 706 -17.75 -1.87 -4.45
CA GLY A 706 -17.27 -1.79 -3.06
C GLY A 706 -18.42 -1.66 -2.05
N GLU A 707 -19.34 -0.74 -2.30
CA GLU A 707 -20.52 -0.50 -1.46
C GLU A 707 -21.46 -1.72 -1.41
N ALA A 708 -21.68 -2.38 -2.55
CA ALA A 708 -22.52 -3.57 -2.62
C ALA A 708 -21.89 -4.76 -1.87
N VAL A 709 -20.56 -4.92 -1.91
CA VAL A 709 -19.85 -5.95 -1.13
C VAL A 709 -19.96 -5.70 0.38
N GLU A 710 -19.81 -4.44 0.84
CA GLU A 710 -19.98 -4.08 2.25
C GLU A 710 -21.39 -4.38 2.77
N ARG A 711 -22.40 -4.12 1.94
CA ARG A 711 -23.81 -4.43 2.24
C ARG A 711 -24.18 -5.90 2.06
N ARG A 712 -23.27 -6.71 1.52
CA ARG A 712 -23.51 -8.11 1.11
C ARG A 712 -24.63 -8.27 0.08
N ASP A 713 -24.85 -7.27 -0.76
CA ASP A 713 -25.72 -7.37 -1.93
C ASP A 713 -24.94 -7.96 -3.11
N TRP A 714 -24.88 -9.30 -3.18
CA TRP A 714 -24.10 -10.01 -4.18
C TRP A 714 -24.62 -9.82 -5.60
N THR A 715 -25.92 -9.57 -5.77
CA THR A 715 -26.52 -9.31 -7.08
C THR A 715 -26.04 -7.97 -7.62
N LEU A 716 -26.18 -6.90 -6.84
CA LEU A 716 -25.71 -5.57 -7.22
C LEU A 716 -24.19 -5.54 -7.40
N ALA A 717 -23.44 -6.21 -6.52
CA ALA A 717 -21.99 -6.32 -6.62
C ALA A 717 -21.58 -7.01 -7.93
N THR A 718 -22.29 -8.07 -8.34
CA THR A 718 -22.02 -8.76 -9.61
C THR A 718 -22.27 -7.86 -10.81
N ASP A 719 -23.39 -7.13 -10.81
CA ASP A 719 -23.74 -6.24 -11.91
C ASP A 719 -22.76 -5.05 -12.02
N ALA A 720 -22.31 -4.51 -10.88
CA ALA A 720 -21.29 -3.48 -10.78
C ALA A 720 -19.91 -3.95 -11.27
N ALA A 721 -19.49 -5.15 -10.86
CA ALA A 721 -18.26 -5.75 -11.35
C ALA A 721 -18.31 -5.99 -12.87
N ALA A 722 -19.45 -6.47 -13.39
CA ALA A 722 -19.66 -6.69 -14.82
C ALA A 722 -19.57 -5.38 -15.61
N ALA A 723 -20.20 -4.30 -15.14
CA ALA A 723 -20.12 -2.99 -15.77
C ALA A 723 -18.69 -2.43 -15.77
N ALA A 724 -17.94 -2.59 -14.68
CA ALA A 724 -16.54 -2.18 -14.62
C ALA A 724 -15.68 -2.95 -15.65
N LEU A 725 -15.85 -4.28 -15.74
CA LEU A 725 -15.12 -5.11 -16.69
C LEU A 725 -15.53 -4.87 -18.15
N GLU A 726 -16.77 -4.47 -18.42
CA GLU A 726 -17.26 -4.10 -19.77
C GLU A 726 -16.49 -2.91 -20.34
N VAL A 727 -16.15 -1.94 -19.49
CA VAL A 727 -15.54 -0.68 -19.90
C VAL A 727 -14.00 -0.75 -19.91
N LEU A 728 -13.42 -1.75 -19.26
CA LEU A 728 -11.97 -1.94 -19.14
C LEU A 728 -11.22 -1.89 -20.51
N PRO A 729 -11.70 -2.51 -21.61
CA PRO A 729 -11.05 -2.40 -22.91
C PRO A 729 -11.06 -1.00 -23.53
N LEU A 730 -12.01 -0.14 -23.12
CA LEU A 730 -12.10 1.25 -23.56
C LEU A 730 -11.19 2.17 -22.74
N VAL A 731 -10.93 1.82 -21.48
CA VAL A 731 -9.96 2.52 -20.62
C VAL A 731 -8.52 2.16 -21.01
N VAL A 732 -8.29 0.89 -21.35
CA VAL A 732 -7.01 0.37 -21.83
C VAL A 732 -7.03 0.31 -23.35
N SER A 733 -7.05 1.50 -23.96
CA SER A 733 -7.26 1.66 -25.39
C SER A 733 -6.17 0.96 -26.21
N GLN A 734 -6.60 0.32 -27.31
CA GLN A 734 -5.71 -0.25 -28.31
C GLN A 734 -4.95 0.80 -29.13
N ALA A 735 -5.18 2.08 -28.84
CA ALA A 735 -4.39 3.20 -29.30
C ALA A 735 -2.97 3.23 -28.71
N LEU A 736 -2.89 2.95 -27.41
CA LEU A 736 -1.70 3.19 -26.63
C LEU A 736 -0.57 2.21 -27.02
N GLN A 737 0.69 2.60 -26.80
CA GLN A 737 1.79 1.63 -26.90
C GLN A 737 1.61 0.54 -25.83
N ARG A 738 2.19 -0.64 -26.05
CA ARG A 738 2.03 -1.79 -25.13
C ARG A 738 2.38 -1.42 -23.68
N ASP A 739 3.44 -0.63 -23.50
CA ASP A 739 3.92 -0.19 -22.18
C ASP A 739 2.92 0.77 -21.50
N ASP A 740 2.33 1.68 -22.26
CA ASP A 740 1.27 2.57 -21.79
C ASP A 740 -0.01 1.81 -21.44
N ARG A 741 -0.39 0.79 -22.22
CA ARG A 741 -1.52 -0.10 -21.89
C ARG A 741 -1.25 -0.88 -20.61
N GLN A 742 -0.04 -1.40 -20.42
CA GLN A 742 0.37 -2.07 -19.19
C GLN A 742 0.29 -1.12 -17.99
N ALA A 743 0.74 0.12 -18.14
CA ALA A 743 0.65 1.13 -17.10
C ALA A 743 -0.80 1.54 -16.78
N VAL A 744 -1.62 1.78 -17.80
CA VAL A 744 -3.04 2.13 -17.63
C VAL A 744 -3.83 0.98 -17.04
N LEU A 745 -3.59 -0.26 -17.47
CA LEU A 745 -4.23 -1.45 -16.91
C LEU A 745 -3.78 -1.70 -15.47
N ARG A 746 -2.50 -1.48 -15.15
CA ARG A 746 -2.00 -1.52 -13.76
C ARG A 746 -2.76 -0.51 -12.90
N THR A 747 -2.89 0.73 -13.37
CA THR A 747 -3.62 1.80 -12.66
C THR A 747 -5.13 1.50 -12.56
N ALA A 748 -5.73 0.94 -13.60
CA ALA A 748 -7.16 0.62 -13.65
C ALA A 748 -7.53 -0.60 -12.80
N LEU A 749 -6.72 -1.66 -12.81
CA LEU A 749 -6.96 -2.91 -12.06
C LEU A 749 -6.55 -2.79 -10.59
N LEU A 750 -5.47 -2.07 -10.27
CA LEU A 750 -5.02 -1.88 -8.88
C LEU A 750 -5.62 -0.62 -8.23
N GLY A 751 -6.23 0.26 -9.03
CA GLY A 751 -6.85 1.52 -8.60
C GLY A 751 -5.86 2.67 -8.44
N ASN A 752 -6.31 3.88 -8.78
CA ASN A 752 -5.84 5.08 -8.12
C ASN A 752 -6.31 5.00 -6.66
N ARG A 753 -5.40 4.87 -5.69
CA ARG A 753 -5.65 5.56 -4.42
C ARG A 753 -5.37 7.03 -4.72
N TYR A 754 -6.40 7.86 -4.55
CA TYR A 754 -6.43 9.33 -4.52
C TYR A 754 -5.15 10.08 -4.93
N PRO A 755 -5.22 11.08 -5.84
CA PRO A 755 -4.14 12.05 -5.96
C PRO A 755 -4.11 12.90 -4.68
N ALA A 756 -3.11 12.69 -3.83
CA ALA A 756 -2.70 13.68 -2.85
C ALA A 756 -1.66 14.62 -3.51
N PRO A 757 -1.69 15.93 -3.22
CA PRO A 757 -0.71 16.88 -3.76
C PRO A 757 0.69 16.56 -3.25
N ALA A 758 1.68 16.76 -4.12
CA ALA A 758 3.04 16.26 -3.99
C ALA A 758 3.84 16.84 -2.79
N GLY A 759 4.49 15.93 -2.04
CA GLY A 759 5.59 16.13 -1.09
C GLY A 759 6.51 14.88 -1.10
N PRO A 760 7.79 14.95 -0.69
CA PRO A 760 8.93 14.34 -1.40
C PRO A 760 8.98 12.81 -1.36
N ARG A 761 9.15 12.23 -2.55
CA ARG A 761 9.41 10.80 -2.79
C ARG A 761 10.58 10.28 -1.92
N ARG A 762 10.28 9.41 -0.96
CA ARG A 762 11.21 8.36 -0.48
C ARG A 762 10.84 7.04 -1.14
N GLY A 763 11.85 6.20 -1.36
CA GLY A 763 11.87 5.08 -2.31
C GLY A 763 10.64 4.18 -2.31
N ALA A 764 10.28 3.73 -3.51
CA ALA A 764 9.13 2.91 -3.80
C ALA A 764 9.15 1.56 -3.06
N ASP A 765 8.25 1.38 -2.08
CA ASP A 765 7.71 0.07 -1.74
C ASP A 765 6.20 0.09 -2.04
N LEU A 766 5.87 -0.26 -3.30
CA LEU A 766 4.52 -0.60 -3.72
C LEU A 766 4.00 -1.79 -2.87
N PRO A 767 2.69 -1.85 -2.54
CA PRO A 767 2.10 -2.93 -1.75
C PRO A 767 2.41 -4.30 -2.35
N ASP A 768 2.66 -5.25 -1.44
CA ASP A 768 3.09 -6.64 -1.62
C ASP A 768 2.82 -7.29 -3.00
N ARG A 769 3.91 -7.69 -3.65
CA ARG A 769 3.96 -8.25 -5.03
C ARG A 769 3.22 -9.60 -5.22
N LEU A 770 2.60 -10.16 -4.18
CA LEU A 770 1.84 -11.42 -4.25
C LEU A 770 0.54 -11.39 -3.40
N GLU A 771 0.16 -10.24 -2.82
CA GLU A 771 -1.07 -10.07 -2.05
C GLU A 771 -1.96 -8.96 -2.64
N GLY A 772 -3.28 -9.20 -2.71
CA GLY A 772 -4.26 -8.24 -3.22
C GLY A 772 -5.15 -8.86 -4.29
N THR A 773 -6.47 -8.67 -4.18
CA THR A 773 -7.46 -9.20 -5.13
C THR A 773 -7.55 -8.34 -6.38
N SER A 774 -7.67 -8.96 -7.55
CA SER A 774 -7.93 -8.23 -8.81
C SER A 774 -9.42 -8.08 -9.04
N LEU A 775 -9.82 -7.06 -9.81
CA LEU A 775 -11.21 -6.84 -10.20
C LEU A 775 -11.85 -8.11 -10.80
N ALA A 776 -11.11 -8.90 -11.57
CA ALA A 776 -11.58 -10.15 -12.16
C ALA A 776 -11.87 -11.24 -11.12
N ARG A 777 -10.98 -11.41 -10.13
CA ARG A 777 -11.15 -12.40 -9.05
C ARG A 777 -12.29 -12.02 -8.11
N THR A 778 -12.39 -10.74 -7.79
CA THR A 778 -13.51 -10.22 -6.98
C THR A 778 -14.83 -10.31 -7.75
N ALA A 779 -14.85 -10.01 -9.05
CA ALA A 779 -16.03 -10.19 -9.91
C ALA A 779 -16.51 -11.66 -9.93
N CYS A 780 -15.58 -12.60 -10.07
CA CYS A 780 -15.87 -14.03 -9.97
C CYS A 780 -16.45 -14.37 -8.59
N ALA A 781 -15.80 -13.92 -7.52
CA ALA A 781 -16.21 -14.19 -6.15
C ALA A 781 -17.64 -13.69 -5.85
N VAL A 782 -17.97 -12.45 -6.21
CA VAL A 782 -19.31 -11.88 -5.96
C VAL A 782 -20.38 -12.56 -6.84
N ALA A 783 -20.05 -12.92 -8.08
CA ALA A 783 -20.96 -13.66 -8.96
C ALA A 783 -21.27 -15.06 -8.43
N LEU A 784 -20.27 -15.76 -7.89
CA LEU A 784 -20.49 -17.04 -7.23
C LEU A 784 -21.27 -16.89 -5.93
N ALA A 785 -21.06 -15.82 -5.16
CA ALA A 785 -21.85 -15.54 -3.96
C ALA A 785 -23.33 -15.25 -4.30
N ALA A 786 -23.59 -14.68 -5.50
CA ALA A 786 -24.93 -14.50 -6.05
C ALA A 786 -25.51 -15.78 -6.70
N GLY A 787 -24.80 -16.91 -6.70
CA GLY A 787 -25.25 -18.16 -7.33
C GLY A 787 -25.19 -18.17 -8.86
N ARG A 788 -24.42 -17.27 -9.48
CA ARG A 788 -24.34 -17.08 -10.94
C ARG A 788 -23.06 -17.69 -11.53
N THR A 789 -22.92 -19.02 -11.48
CA THR A 789 -21.68 -19.75 -11.86
C THR A 789 -21.19 -19.48 -13.28
N GLU A 790 -22.07 -19.53 -14.29
CA GLU A 790 -21.67 -19.28 -15.68
C GLU A 790 -21.19 -17.84 -15.88
N GLN A 791 -21.85 -16.87 -15.23
CA GLN A 791 -21.45 -15.47 -15.26
C GLN A 791 -20.11 -15.26 -14.56
N ALA A 792 -19.86 -15.94 -13.44
CA ALA A 792 -18.58 -15.88 -12.73
C ALA A 792 -17.42 -16.35 -13.63
N ALA A 793 -17.60 -17.44 -14.38
CA ALA A 793 -16.62 -17.91 -15.35
C ALA A 793 -16.34 -16.85 -16.43
N ALA A 794 -17.40 -16.24 -16.96
CA ALA A 794 -17.30 -15.19 -17.99
C ALA A 794 -16.58 -13.94 -17.47
N LEU A 795 -16.89 -13.48 -16.26
CA LEU A 795 -16.26 -12.32 -15.64
C LEU A 795 -14.78 -12.56 -15.31
N LEU A 796 -14.45 -13.75 -14.80
CA LEU A 796 -13.06 -14.13 -14.54
C LEU A 796 -12.26 -14.20 -15.84
N GLU A 797 -12.84 -14.78 -16.89
CA GLU A 797 -12.24 -14.82 -18.23
C GLU A 797 -12.08 -13.41 -18.80
N GLN A 798 -13.06 -12.52 -18.63
CA GLN A 798 -13.06 -11.15 -19.18
C GLN A 798 -11.95 -10.28 -18.59
N GLY A 799 -11.76 -10.34 -17.27
CA GLY A 799 -10.81 -9.49 -16.55
C GLY A 799 -9.39 -10.07 -16.43
N ARG A 800 -9.10 -11.23 -17.04
CA ARG A 800 -7.78 -11.86 -17.06
C ARG A 800 -7.15 -11.85 -18.44
N ALA A 801 -5.82 -11.82 -18.47
CA ALA A 801 -5.01 -11.78 -19.67
C ALA A 801 -5.55 -10.74 -20.66
N VAL A 802 -5.93 -9.55 -20.17
CA VAL A 802 -6.67 -8.54 -20.95
C VAL A 802 -5.84 -8.09 -22.15
N LEU A 803 -4.54 -7.82 -21.97
CA LEU A 803 -3.66 -7.39 -23.06
C LEU A 803 -3.46 -8.49 -24.11
N MET A 804 -3.21 -9.72 -23.66
CA MET A 804 -3.08 -10.88 -24.55
C MET A 804 -4.39 -11.19 -25.27
N GLY A 805 -5.52 -11.12 -24.55
CA GLY A 805 -6.86 -11.31 -25.09
C GLY A 805 -7.18 -10.26 -26.15
N GLN A 806 -6.87 -8.99 -25.92
CA GLN A 806 -7.03 -7.93 -26.92
C GLN A 806 -6.19 -8.20 -28.17
N ASP A 807 -4.91 -8.56 -28.02
CA ASP A 807 -4.00 -8.82 -29.14
C ASP A 807 -4.46 -10.04 -29.96
N LEU A 808 -4.89 -11.13 -29.30
CA LEU A 808 -5.38 -12.35 -29.94
C LEU A 808 -6.75 -12.16 -30.59
N GLN A 809 -7.68 -11.51 -29.91
CA GLN A 809 -9.06 -11.32 -30.34
C GLN A 809 -9.14 -10.31 -31.49
N ALA A 810 -8.34 -9.24 -31.47
CA ALA A 810 -8.22 -8.34 -32.62
C ALA A 810 -7.67 -9.07 -33.85
N ARG A 811 -6.75 -10.03 -33.70
CA ARG A 811 -6.22 -10.81 -34.84
C ARG A 811 -7.26 -11.80 -35.38
N SER A 812 -7.94 -12.56 -34.52
CA SER A 812 -8.93 -13.56 -34.97
C SER A 812 -10.23 -12.93 -35.46
N ASP A 813 -10.84 -12.05 -34.65
CA ASP A 813 -12.17 -11.51 -34.94
C ASP A 813 -12.13 -10.60 -36.16
N VAL A 814 -11.06 -9.81 -36.34
CA VAL A 814 -10.89 -8.95 -37.53
C VAL A 814 -10.56 -9.79 -38.77
N SER A 815 -9.83 -10.90 -38.64
CA SER A 815 -9.58 -11.80 -39.78
C SER A 815 -10.86 -12.52 -40.23
N ASP A 816 -11.65 -13.02 -39.29
CA ASP A 816 -12.96 -13.63 -39.55
C ASP A 816 -13.93 -12.59 -40.15
N LEU A 817 -13.93 -11.37 -39.62
CA LEU A 817 -14.71 -10.25 -40.15
C LEU A 817 -14.23 -9.84 -41.55
N ALA A 818 -12.93 -9.85 -41.81
CA ALA A 818 -12.39 -9.51 -43.13
C ALA A 818 -12.73 -10.58 -44.18
N ALA A 819 -12.82 -11.85 -43.79
CA ALA A 819 -13.17 -12.95 -44.67
C ALA A 819 -14.64 -12.89 -45.14
N VAL A 820 -15.56 -12.51 -44.25
CA VAL A 820 -17.02 -12.50 -44.55
C VAL A 820 -17.53 -11.09 -44.89
N HIS A 821 -17.02 -10.05 -44.23
CA HIS A 821 -17.44 -8.65 -44.36
C HIS A 821 -16.23 -7.70 -44.54
N PRO A 822 -15.51 -7.77 -45.68
CA PRO A 822 -14.24 -7.06 -45.90
C PRO A 822 -14.35 -5.53 -45.82
N ARG A 823 -15.51 -4.97 -46.17
CA ARG A 823 -15.75 -3.52 -46.06
C ARG A 823 -15.85 -3.07 -44.60
N THR A 824 -16.60 -3.81 -43.79
CA THR A 824 -16.76 -3.54 -42.35
C THR A 824 -15.46 -3.74 -41.59
N ALA A 825 -14.66 -4.74 -41.96
CA ALA A 825 -13.32 -4.94 -41.39
C ALA A 825 -12.38 -3.75 -41.67
N ARG A 826 -12.38 -3.19 -42.89
CA ARG A 826 -11.60 -1.98 -43.22
C ARG A 826 -12.08 -0.75 -42.44
N GLU A 827 -13.40 -0.60 -42.29
CA GLU A 827 -14.01 0.46 -41.47
C GLU A 827 -13.53 0.35 -40.01
N PHE A 828 -13.52 -0.87 -39.46
CA PHE A 828 -13.02 -1.17 -38.13
C PHE A 828 -11.53 -0.82 -37.96
N THR A 829 -10.66 -1.26 -38.87
CA THR A 829 -9.22 -0.95 -38.82
C THR A 829 -8.94 0.55 -38.94
N THR A 830 -9.68 1.25 -39.81
CA THR A 830 -9.54 2.70 -40.02
C THR A 830 -9.95 3.46 -38.76
N LEU A 831 -11.10 3.11 -38.17
CA LEU A 831 -11.60 3.77 -36.98
C LEU A 831 -10.73 3.48 -35.75
N ALA A 832 -10.24 2.25 -35.60
CA ALA A 832 -9.27 1.89 -34.56
C ALA A 832 -7.97 2.70 -34.67
N SER A 833 -7.54 3.05 -35.88
CA SER A 833 -6.37 3.90 -36.12
C SER A 833 -6.65 5.38 -35.82
N ARG A 834 -7.86 5.87 -36.12
CA ARG A 834 -8.30 7.23 -35.75
C ARG A 834 -8.42 7.40 -34.24
N VAL A 835 -8.98 6.43 -33.52
CA VAL A 835 -8.99 6.36 -32.05
C VAL A 835 -7.54 6.45 -31.53
N ARG A 836 -6.60 5.80 -32.22
CA ARG A 836 -5.17 5.83 -31.86
C ARG A 836 -4.52 7.19 -31.97
N GLU A 837 -4.72 7.86 -33.09
CA GLU A 837 -4.14 9.15 -33.38
C GLU A 837 -4.71 10.25 -32.46
N THR A 838 -6.00 10.20 -32.13
CA THR A 838 -6.65 11.18 -31.25
C THR A 838 -6.23 11.04 -29.78
N GLU A 839 -5.88 9.82 -29.34
CA GLU A 839 -5.40 9.56 -27.97
C GLU A 839 -3.90 9.81 -27.79
N THR A 840 -3.07 9.66 -28.83
CA THR A 840 -1.60 9.76 -28.74
C THR A 840 -1.01 11.12 -29.13
N GLY A 841 -1.80 12.05 -29.67
CA GLY A 841 -1.31 13.39 -30.04
C GLY A 841 -0.77 14.18 -28.84
N THR A 842 0.45 14.69 -28.90
CA THR A 842 1.00 15.64 -27.92
C THR A 842 0.14 16.92 -27.88
N PRO A 843 -0.03 17.55 -26.70
CA PRO A 843 -0.82 18.76 -26.56
C PRO A 843 -0.02 19.95 -27.06
N ASP A 844 -0.06 20.22 -28.37
CA ASP A 844 0.42 21.48 -28.94
C ASP A 844 -0.71 22.14 -29.73
N GLY A 845 -1.31 23.20 -29.16
CA GLY A 845 -2.05 24.21 -29.92
C GLY A 845 -3.55 24.42 -29.60
N PRO A 846 -4.18 25.44 -30.23
CA PRO A 846 -5.44 26.09 -29.78
C PRO A 846 -6.74 25.29 -30.04
N VAL A 847 -6.67 23.97 -30.23
CA VAL A 847 -7.74 23.17 -30.84
C VAL A 847 -8.29 22.10 -29.87
N GLU A 848 -8.22 22.33 -28.56
CA GLU A 848 -8.63 21.35 -27.55
C GLU A 848 -10.14 21.06 -27.55
N ALA A 849 -11.01 22.07 -27.71
CA ALA A 849 -12.46 21.85 -27.80
C ALA A 849 -12.87 21.08 -29.07
N THR A 850 -12.11 21.22 -30.14
CA THR A 850 -12.29 20.44 -31.36
C THR A 850 -11.71 19.05 -31.20
N ARG A 851 -10.62 18.88 -30.45
CA ARG A 851 -10.04 17.59 -30.08
C ARG A 851 -10.96 16.78 -29.17
N ILE A 852 -11.55 17.37 -28.14
CA ILE A 852 -12.54 16.74 -27.25
C ILE A 852 -13.78 16.37 -28.07
N ARG A 853 -14.32 17.27 -28.91
CA ARG A 853 -15.42 16.92 -29.81
C ARG A 853 -15.06 15.82 -30.80
N GLN A 854 -13.84 15.80 -31.33
CA GLN A 854 -13.34 14.75 -32.20
C GLN A 854 -13.14 13.43 -31.45
N GLN A 855 -12.68 13.45 -30.19
CA GLN A 855 -12.55 12.27 -29.34
C GLN A 855 -13.93 11.69 -29.00
N HIS A 856 -14.89 12.51 -28.58
CA HIS A 856 -16.27 12.09 -28.35
C HIS A 856 -16.92 11.52 -29.62
N ALA A 857 -16.78 12.21 -30.76
CA ALA A 857 -17.33 11.74 -32.04
C ALA A 857 -16.71 10.40 -32.47
N VAL A 858 -15.39 10.24 -32.35
CA VAL A 858 -14.69 9.00 -32.69
C VAL A 858 -15.07 7.85 -31.74
N VAL A 859 -15.33 8.12 -30.46
CA VAL A 859 -15.83 7.12 -29.49
C VAL A 859 -17.27 6.72 -29.80
N GLU A 860 -18.14 7.65 -30.19
CA GLU A 860 -19.52 7.33 -30.61
C GLU A 860 -19.53 6.51 -31.91
N GLU A 861 -18.74 6.92 -32.92
CA GLU A 861 -18.55 6.15 -34.15
C GLU A 861 -18.06 4.73 -33.82
N TRP A 862 -17.13 4.58 -32.87
CA TRP A 862 -16.59 3.28 -32.45
C TRP A 862 -17.67 2.39 -31.83
N GLN A 863 -18.49 2.94 -30.93
CA GLN A 863 -19.60 2.20 -30.31
C GLN A 863 -20.64 1.76 -31.34
N GLN A 864 -21.03 2.66 -32.25
CA GLN A 864 -21.98 2.33 -33.32
C GLN A 864 -21.46 1.24 -34.24
N LEU A 865 -20.16 1.29 -34.60
CA LEU A 865 -19.54 0.27 -35.41
C LEU A 865 -19.49 -1.09 -34.71
N LEU A 866 -19.14 -1.13 -33.42
CA LEU A 866 -19.17 -2.37 -32.64
C LEU A 866 -20.58 -2.96 -32.53
N ALA A 867 -21.61 -2.13 -32.32
CA ALA A 867 -23.00 -2.57 -32.30
C ALA A 867 -23.40 -3.18 -33.66
N ARG A 868 -23.10 -2.49 -34.77
CA ARG A 868 -23.34 -2.98 -36.13
C ARG A 868 -22.62 -4.30 -36.42
N ILE A 869 -21.36 -4.45 -36.01
CA ILE A 869 -20.62 -5.71 -36.21
C ILE A 869 -21.28 -6.85 -35.43
N ARG A 870 -21.75 -6.59 -34.21
CA ARG A 870 -22.41 -7.60 -33.37
C ARG A 870 -23.80 -8.01 -33.86
N GLU A 871 -24.44 -7.22 -34.71
CA GLU A 871 -25.67 -7.59 -35.40
C GLU A 871 -25.44 -8.53 -36.60
N LEU A 872 -24.19 -8.72 -37.05
CA LEU A 872 -23.86 -9.62 -38.15
C LEU A 872 -23.90 -11.08 -37.69
N ASP A 873 -24.44 -11.95 -38.54
CA ASP A 873 -24.50 -13.40 -38.29
C ASP A 873 -23.11 -13.98 -38.03
N GLY A 874 -22.94 -14.61 -36.86
CA GLY A 874 -21.67 -15.17 -36.40
C GLY A 874 -20.75 -14.21 -35.63
N PHE A 875 -21.09 -12.92 -35.56
CA PHE A 875 -20.28 -11.87 -34.90
C PHE A 875 -20.91 -11.30 -33.62
N GLY A 876 -21.99 -11.89 -33.10
CA GLY A 876 -22.69 -11.44 -31.87
C GLY A 876 -21.79 -11.24 -30.63
N ASN A 877 -20.67 -11.96 -30.55
CA ASN A 877 -19.68 -11.84 -29.48
C ASN A 877 -18.38 -11.12 -29.91
N PHE A 878 -18.40 -10.33 -30.99
CA PHE A 878 -17.21 -9.63 -31.50
C PHE A 878 -16.60 -8.72 -30.42
N LEU A 879 -15.32 -8.96 -30.12
CA LEU A 879 -14.56 -8.31 -29.01
C LEU A 879 -15.15 -8.48 -27.59
N LEU A 880 -16.05 -9.45 -27.38
CA LEU A 880 -16.60 -9.81 -26.05
C LEU A 880 -15.94 -11.10 -25.51
N PRO A 881 -15.95 -11.34 -24.18
CA PRO A 881 -15.51 -12.61 -23.62
C PRO A 881 -16.33 -13.79 -24.18
N PRO A 882 -15.77 -15.02 -24.20
CA PRO A 882 -16.49 -16.18 -24.70
C PRO A 882 -17.71 -16.48 -23.83
N SER A 883 -18.82 -16.89 -24.46
CA SER A 883 -20.01 -17.34 -23.73
C SER A 883 -19.75 -18.66 -23.01
N ALA A 884 -20.56 -19.00 -22.00
CA ALA A 884 -20.48 -20.29 -21.32
C ALA A 884 -20.59 -21.47 -22.30
N GLU A 885 -21.42 -21.35 -23.34
CA GLU A 885 -21.50 -22.35 -24.40
C GLU A 885 -20.20 -22.49 -25.19
N GLN A 886 -19.56 -21.37 -25.55
CA GLN A 886 -18.25 -21.38 -26.21
C GLN A 886 -17.18 -22.01 -25.28
N MET A 887 -17.17 -21.66 -23.99
CA MET A 887 -16.27 -22.28 -23.01
C MET A 887 -16.45 -23.81 -22.95
N ARG A 888 -17.68 -24.31 -22.91
CA ARG A 888 -17.98 -25.75 -22.94
C ARG A 888 -17.54 -26.41 -24.25
N ARG A 889 -17.72 -25.74 -25.40
CA ARG A 889 -17.21 -26.25 -26.70
C ARG A 889 -15.70 -26.38 -26.68
N GLU A 890 -14.98 -25.46 -26.04
CA GLU A 890 -13.54 -25.57 -25.85
C GLU A 890 -13.15 -26.71 -24.86
N ALA A 891 -14.04 -27.15 -23.98
CA ALA A 891 -13.75 -28.29 -23.10
C ALA A 891 -13.89 -29.68 -23.79
N LYS A 892 -14.14 -29.73 -25.11
CA LYS A 892 -14.29 -31.00 -25.87
C LYS A 892 -13.05 -31.88 -25.90
N GLU A 893 -11.86 -31.29 -25.95
CA GLU A 893 -10.59 -32.06 -25.92
C GLU A 893 -10.18 -32.44 -24.47
N GLY A 894 -10.95 -32.00 -23.48
CA GLY A 894 -10.84 -32.34 -22.05
C GLY A 894 -11.14 -31.13 -21.14
N PRO A 895 -11.28 -31.34 -19.82
CA PRO A 895 -11.74 -30.30 -18.89
C PRO A 895 -10.79 -29.10 -18.79
N ILE A 896 -11.37 -27.91 -18.63
CA ILE A 896 -10.64 -26.66 -18.40
C ILE A 896 -10.97 -26.18 -16.98
N VAL A 897 -9.94 -25.93 -16.17
CA VAL A 897 -10.09 -25.55 -14.77
C VAL A 897 -9.71 -24.08 -14.61
N LEU A 898 -10.67 -23.24 -14.26
CA LEU A 898 -10.42 -21.85 -13.89
C LEU A 898 -10.33 -21.76 -12.36
N VAL A 899 -9.19 -21.38 -11.80
CA VAL A 899 -9.01 -21.28 -10.34
C VAL A 899 -9.09 -19.83 -9.88
N ASN A 900 -9.99 -19.56 -8.95
CA ASN A 900 -10.24 -18.25 -8.35
C ASN A 900 -9.92 -18.30 -6.85
N ILE A 901 -8.92 -17.54 -6.40
CA ILE A 901 -8.61 -17.39 -4.97
C ILE A 901 -8.72 -15.90 -4.63
N ASP A 902 -9.77 -15.55 -3.89
CA ASP A 902 -10.11 -14.17 -3.49
C ASP A 902 -10.35 -14.13 -1.96
N ARG A 903 -10.30 -12.93 -1.37
CA ARG A 903 -10.56 -12.71 0.06
C ARG A 903 -11.98 -13.08 0.47
N LEU A 904 -12.93 -12.93 -0.45
CA LEU A 904 -14.33 -13.28 -0.21
C LEU A 904 -14.55 -14.79 -0.25
N ARG A 905 -13.89 -15.49 -1.17
CA ARG A 905 -14.02 -16.94 -1.37
C ARG A 905 -12.93 -17.49 -2.30
N SER A 906 -12.68 -18.79 -2.17
CA SER A 906 -11.75 -19.55 -3.00
C SER A 906 -12.43 -20.75 -3.62
N ASP A 907 -12.35 -20.85 -4.94
CA ASP A 907 -13.11 -21.81 -5.75
C ASP A 907 -12.37 -22.18 -7.04
N ALA A 908 -12.68 -23.37 -7.56
CA ALA A 908 -12.39 -23.74 -8.93
C ALA A 908 -13.68 -23.91 -9.73
N LEU A 909 -13.65 -23.46 -10.98
CA LEU A 909 -14.68 -23.66 -11.98
C LEU A 909 -14.17 -24.69 -12.99
N VAL A 910 -14.71 -25.91 -12.92
CA VAL A 910 -14.37 -27.02 -13.81
C VAL A 910 -15.33 -26.98 -15.01
N VAL A 911 -14.84 -26.47 -16.13
CA VAL A 911 -15.57 -26.42 -17.40
C VAL A 911 -15.43 -27.76 -18.10
N THR A 912 -16.56 -28.41 -18.36
CA THR A 912 -16.68 -29.64 -19.14
C THR A 912 -17.46 -29.37 -20.44
N ALA A 913 -17.58 -30.37 -21.31
CA ALA A 913 -18.43 -30.23 -22.51
C ALA A 913 -19.92 -30.09 -22.17
N GLU A 914 -20.34 -30.53 -20.98
CA GLU A 914 -21.73 -30.59 -20.55
C GLU A 914 -22.11 -29.40 -19.65
N ASP A 915 -21.25 -29.05 -18.69
CA ASP A 915 -21.54 -28.08 -17.62
C ASP A 915 -20.30 -27.31 -17.13
N ILE A 916 -20.53 -26.31 -16.26
CA ILE A 916 -19.49 -25.63 -15.50
C ILE A 916 -19.73 -25.93 -14.01
N LYS A 917 -18.87 -26.76 -13.42
CA LYS A 917 -19.01 -27.21 -12.02
C LYS A 917 -18.24 -26.28 -11.08
N LEU A 918 -18.91 -25.84 -10.03
CA LEU A 918 -18.31 -25.09 -8.93
C LEU A 918 -17.70 -26.06 -7.90
N VAL A 919 -16.43 -25.86 -7.56
CA VAL A 919 -15.69 -26.63 -6.57
C VAL A 919 -15.12 -25.67 -5.53
N PRO A 920 -15.68 -25.60 -4.31
CA PRO A 920 -15.10 -24.82 -3.21
C PRO A 920 -13.71 -25.36 -2.85
N LEU A 921 -12.75 -24.46 -2.57
CA LEU A 921 -11.38 -24.82 -2.22
C LEU A 921 -11.04 -24.38 -0.79
N GLU A 922 -10.40 -25.26 -0.01
CA GLU A 922 -9.93 -24.95 1.34
C GLU A 922 -8.57 -24.22 1.32
N VAL A 923 -8.53 -23.07 0.65
CA VAL A 923 -7.35 -22.22 0.53
C VAL A 923 -7.73 -20.77 0.78
N THR A 924 -6.93 -20.05 1.56
CA THR A 924 -7.06 -18.58 1.68
C THR A 924 -6.04 -17.87 0.80
N GLU A 925 -6.33 -16.62 0.42
CA GLU A 925 -5.39 -15.78 -0.32
C GLU A 925 -4.03 -15.67 0.42
N GLY A 926 -4.05 -15.48 1.74
CA GLY A 926 -2.83 -15.37 2.55
C GLY A 926 -2.01 -16.66 2.58
N GLN A 927 -2.64 -17.83 2.69
CA GLN A 927 -1.94 -19.12 2.60
C GLN A 927 -1.31 -19.32 1.22
N LEU A 928 -2.05 -19.02 0.15
CA LEU A 928 -1.52 -19.10 -1.21
C LEU A 928 -0.29 -18.18 -1.39
N ALA A 929 -0.40 -16.92 -0.96
CA ALA A 929 0.69 -15.96 -1.06
C ALA A 929 1.93 -16.41 -0.28
N HIS A 930 1.75 -16.91 0.95
CA HIS A 930 2.84 -17.45 1.77
C HIS A 930 3.50 -18.67 1.11
N THR A 931 2.72 -19.65 0.67
CA THR A 931 3.25 -20.85 0.00
C THR A 931 3.97 -20.49 -1.29
N ALA A 932 3.41 -19.59 -2.11
CA ALA A 932 4.04 -19.13 -3.34
C ALA A 932 5.37 -18.40 -3.08
N ARG A 933 5.43 -17.51 -2.08
CA ARG A 933 6.68 -16.84 -1.67
C ARG A 933 7.75 -17.84 -1.26
N ARG A 934 7.41 -18.78 -0.36
CA ARG A 934 8.32 -19.82 0.12
C ARG A 934 8.82 -20.72 -1.00
N PHE A 935 7.92 -21.10 -1.91
CA PHE A 935 8.26 -21.90 -3.07
C PHE A 935 9.22 -21.14 -3.99
N LEU A 936 8.89 -19.90 -4.35
CA LEU A 936 9.68 -19.08 -5.27
C LEU A 936 11.07 -18.73 -4.73
N SER A 937 11.19 -18.44 -3.43
CA SER A 937 12.51 -18.22 -2.81
C SER A 937 13.39 -19.47 -2.88
N THR A 938 12.77 -20.65 -2.71
CA THR A 938 13.46 -21.93 -2.73
C THR A 938 13.98 -22.30 -4.12
N VAL A 939 13.17 -22.13 -5.17
CA VAL A 939 13.53 -22.52 -6.54
C VAL A 939 14.41 -21.50 -7.26
N SER A 940 14.72 -20.35 -6.63
CA SER A 940 15.61 -19.31 -7.17
C SER A 940 17.07 -19.46 -6.70
N MET A 941 17.43 -20.56 -6.01
CA MET A 941 18.75 -20.81 -5.45
C MET A 941 19.70 -21.46 -6.48
N GLY A 942 20.86 -20.85 -6.75
CA GLY A 942 21.74 -21.16 -7.89
C GLY A 942 22.71 -22.36 -7.72
N VAL A 943 23.48 -22.64 -8.79
CA VAL A 943 24.47 -23.73 -8.86
C VAL A 943 25.69 -23.43 -7.98
N GLY A 944 25.96 -24.28 -6.98
CA GLY A 944 27.09 -24.15 -6.05
C GLY A 944 26.79 -24.52 -4.60
N GLU A 945 25.51 -24.80 -4.28
CA GLU A 945 25.07 -24.98 -2.90
C GLU A 945 25.36 -26.37 -2.28
N SER A 946 25.48 -26.34 -0.94
CA SER A 946 25.71 -27.53 -0.10
C SER A 946 24.64 -28.60 -0.32
N ARG A 947 25.00 -29.87 -0.06
CA ARG A 947 24.06 -31.00 -0.14
C ARG A 947 22.85 -30.83 0.79
N ALA A 948 23.02 -30.13 1.92
CA ALA A 948 21.97 -29.88 2.90
C ALA A 948 20.91 -28.90 2.35
N ARG A 949 21.34 -27.75 1.80
CA ARG A 949 20.42 -26.78 1.19
C ARG A 949 19.64 -27.35 0.00
N ARG A 950 20.30 -28.16 -0.84
CA ARG A 950 19.60 -28.87 -1.93
C ARG A 950 18.53 -29.84 -1.43
N ARG A 951 18.72 -30.45 -0.26
CA ARG A 951 17.74 -31.33 0.36
C ARG A 951 16.58 -30.52 0.93
N GLU A 952 16.86 -29.45 1.67
CA GLU A 952 15.86 -28.52 2.19
C GLU A 952 14.99 -27.93 1.07
N ALA A 953 15.61 -27.52 -0.05
CA ALA A 953 14.89 -27.04 -1.21
C ALA A 953 13.98 -28.11 -1.83
N ALA A 954 14.45 -29.36 -1.91
CA ALA A 954 13.64 -30.47 -2.37
C ALA A 954 12.44 -30.73 -1.44
N GLU A 955 12.63 -30.64 -0.11
CA GLU A 955 11.56 -30.79 0.88
C GLU A 955 10.50 -29.68 0.74
N ALA A 956 10.91 -28.42 0.63
CA ALA A 956 9.98 -27.31 0.44
C ALA A 956 9.18 -27.42 -0.89
N VAL A 957 9.80 -27.96 -1.94
CA VAL A 957 9.07 -28.30 -3.18
C VAL A 957 8.08 -29.43 -2.94
N PHE A 958 8.46 -30.53 -2.28
CA PHE A 958 7.51 -31.62 -1.96
C PHE A 958 6.32 -31.13 -1.14
N ASP A 959 6.55 -30.38 -0.07
CA ASP A 959 5.49 -29.82 0.77
C ASP A 959 4.53 -28.96 -0.05
N THR A 960 5.05 -28.20 -1.02
CA THR A 960 4.23 -27.40 -1.92
C THR A 960 3.40 -28.29 -2.86
N LEU A 961 3.98 -29.36 -3.41
CA LEU A 961 3.27 -30.30 -4.29
C LEU A 961 2.17 -31.07 -3.56
N GLU A 962 2.41 -31.46 -2.30
CA GLU A 962 1.44 -32.15 -1.43
C GLU A 962 0.31 -31.19 -1.04
N TRP A 963 0.64 -29.97 -0.63
CA TRP A 963 -0.36 -28.95 -0.32
C TRP A 963 -1.24 -28.61 -1.53
N LEU A 964 -0.65 -28.41 -2.72
CA LEU A 964 -1.40 -28.17 -3.95
C LEU A 964 -2.31 -29.34 -4.30
N TRP A 965 -1.88 -30.56 -3.98
CA TRP A 965 -2.69 -31.75 -4.20
C TRP A 965 -3.92 -31.75 -3.32
N ASP A 966 -3.73 -31.69 -2.00
CA ASP A 966 -4.81 -31.82 -1.02
C ASP A 966 -5.80 -30.65 -1.11
N THR A 967 -5.31 -29.43 -1.42
CA THR A 967 -6.14 -28.22 -1.35
C THR A 967 -6.73 -27.76 -2.69
N VAL A 968 -6.14 -28.16 -3.82
CA VAL A 968 -6.57 -27.70 -5.15
C VAL A 968 -6.79 -28.86 -6.12
N ALA A 969 -5.76 -29.70 -6.35
CA ALA A 969 -5.78 -30.62 -7.48
C ALA A 969 -6.70 -31.83 -7.27
N GLU A 970 -6.74 -32.41 -6.07
CA GLU A 970 -7.61 -33.55 -5.76
C GLU A 970 -9.10 -33.20 -5.87
N PRO A 971 -9.61 -32.12 -5.22
CA PRO A 971 -11.00 -31.68 -5.38
C PRO A 971 -11.39 -31.41 -6.84
N VAL A 972 -10.50 -30.79 -7.61
CA VAL A 972 -10.72 -30.50 -9.03
C VAL A 972 -10.80 -31.77 -9.86
N LEU A 973 -9.88 -32.72 -9.65
CA LEU A 973 -9.86 -33.98 -10.40
C LEU A 973 -11.07 -34.86 -10.05
N GLU A 974 -11.55 -34.81 -8.81
CA GLU A 974 -12.80 -35.46 -8.41
C GLU A 974 -14.01 -34.88 -9.16
N ALA A 975 -14.16 -33.56 -9.18
CA ALA A 975 -15.24 -32.89 -9.91
C ALA A 975 -15.18 -33.13 -11.42
N ALA A 976 -13.97 -33.26 -11.96
CA ALA A 976 -13.71 -33.58 -13.37
C ALA A 976 -13.85 -35.08 -13.71
N ALA A 977 -14.15 -35.94 -12.72
CA ALA A 977 -14.21 -37.40 -12.86
C ALA A 977 -12.90 -38.06 -13.37
N LEU A 978 -11.76 -37.45 -13.05
CA LEU A 978 -10.41 -37.86 -13.43
C LEU A 978 -9.64 -38.44 -12.22
N THR A 979 -10.26 -39.35 -11.46
CA THR A 979 -9.76 -39.84 -10.17
C THR A 979 -8.89 -41.09 -10.27
N ARG A 980 -8.98 -41.84 -11.37
CA ARG A 980 -8.27 -43.12 -11.53
C ARG A 980 -6.85 -42.92 -12.08
N PRO A 981 -5.85 -43.64 -11.56
CA PRO A 981 -4.52 -43.66 -12.17
C PRO A 981 -4.54 -44.21 -13.60
N ILE A 982 -3.68 -43.68 -14.46
CA ILE A 982 -3.47 -44.12 -15.84
C ILE A 982 -2.89 -45.55 -15.81
N PRO A 983 -3.56 -46.54 -16.43
CA PRO A 983 -3.06 -47.91 -16.50
C PRO A 983 -1.67 -48.02 -17.10
N ALA A 984 -0.89 -49.00 -16.64
CA ALA A 984 0.40 -49.31 -17.25
C ALA A 984 0.20 -49.73 -18.72
N GLY A 985 1.00 -49.17 -19.62
CA GLY A 985 0.93 -49.47 -21.06
C GLY A 985 -0.15 -48.71 -21.84
N THR A 986 -0.88 -47.77 -21.23
CA THR A 986 -1.79 -46.87 -21.96
C THR A 986 -1.05 -46.16 -23.10
N PRO A 987 -1.52 -46.27 -24.36
CA PRO A 987 -0.92 -45.57 -25.48
C PRO A 987 -0.90 -44.06 -25.25
N ARG A 988 0.14 -43.37 -25.73
CA ARG A 988 0.32 -41.92 -25.51
C ARG A 988 -0.95 -41.13 -25.83
N GLY A 989 -1.53 -41.30 -27.03
CA GLY A 989 -2.73 -40.58 -27.45
C GLY A 989 -3.99 -40.85 -26.60
N ALA A 990 -4.02 -41.94 -25.82
CA ALA A 990 -5.14 -42.30 -24.94
C ALA A 990 -5.02 -41.73 -23.51
N VAL A 991 -3.92 -41.03 -23.19
CA VAL A 991 -3.76 -40.37 -21.89
C VAL A 991 -4.74 -39.18 -21.80
N PRO A 992 -5.58 -39.10 -20.74
CA PRO A 992 -6.52 -38.00 -20.56
C PRO A 992 -5.82 -36.64 -20.43
N ARG A 993 -6.48 -35.57 -20.89
CA ARG A 993 -5.95 -34.19 -20.87
C ARG A 993 -6.74 -33.33 -19.90
N LEU A 994 -6.07 -32.31 -19.34
CA LEU A 994 -6.67 -31.28 -18.52
C LEU A 994 -5.91 -29.95 -18.69
N TRP A 995 -6.62 -28.83 -18.69
CA TRP A 995 -6.03 -27.49 -18.80
C TRP A 995 -6.22 -26.68 -17.52
N TRP A 996 -5.13 -26.17 -16.97
CA TRP A 996 -5.12 -25.27 -15.81
C TRP A 996 -5.09 -23.81 -16.27
N SER A 997 -6.05 -23.02 -15.79
CA SER A 997 -6.05 -21.56 -15.87
C SER A 997 -6.05 -21.00 -14.45
N ALA A 998 -4.84 -20.86 -13.90
CA ALA A 998 -4.61 -20.31 -12.57
C ALA A 998 -4.38 -18.80 -12.61
N SER A 999 -4.86 -18.11 -11.57
CA SER A 999 -4.75 -16.65 -11.39
C SER A 999 -3.82 -16.31 -10.21
N GLY A 1000 -3.33 -15.08 -10.16
CA GLY A 1000 -2.52 -14.58 -9.04
C GLY A 1000 -1.25 -15.40 -8.77
N PRO A 1001 -0.81 -15.52 -7.50
CA PRO A 1001 0.37 -16.29 -7.13
C PRO A 1001 0.32 -17.77 -7.55
N LEU A 1002 -0.87 -18.36 -7.68
CA LEU A 1002 -1.04 -19.77 -8.06
C LEU A 1002 -0.50 -20.07 -9.46
N ALA A 1003 -0.49 -19.09 -10.37
CA ALA A 1003 0.05 -19.25 -11.72
C ALA A 1003 1.54 -19.64 -11.74
N HIS A 1004 2.27 -19.38 -10.65
CA HIS A 1004 3.69 -19.71 -10.50
C HIS A 1004 3.95 -21.11 -9.93
N LEU A 1005 2.90 -21.81 -9.50
CA LEU A 1005 3.01 -23.08 -8.80
C LEU A 1005 2.80 -24.27 -9.75
N PRO A 1006 3.53 -25.38 -9.55
CA PRO A 1006 3.53 -26.54 -10.45
C PRO A 1006 2.29 -27.45 -10.25
N LEU A 1007 1.08 -26.93 -10.51
CA LEU A 1007 -0.19 -27.67 -10.48
C LEU A 1007 -0.14 -29.01 -11.25
N HIS A 1008 0.51 -29.06 -12.41
CA HIS A 1008 0.68 -30.29 -13.19
C HIS A 1008 1.44 -31.41 -12.46
N ALA A 1009 2.26 -31.03 -11.47
CA ALA A 1009 3.07 -31.92 -10.65
C ALA A 1009 2.51 -32.07 -9.23
N ALA A 1010 1.36 -31.49 -8.89
CA ALA A 1010 0.77 -31.64 -7.55
C ALA A 1010 0.56 -33.13 -7.22
N GLY A 1011 0.98 -33.55 -6.03
CA GLY A 1011 0.81 -34.92 -5.57
C GLY A 1011 1.77 -35.34 -4.47
N HIS A 1012 1.49 -36.51 -3.92
CA HIS A 1012 2.32 -37.21 -2.93
C HIS A 1012 3.39 -38.04 -3.65
N HIS A 1013 4.56 -37.43 -3.88
CA HIS A 1013 5.64 -38.03 -4.69
C HIS A 1013 6.80 -38.62 -3.88
N ARG A 1014 6.69 -38.65 -2.55
CA ARG A 1014 7.69 -39.25 -1.68
C ARG A 1014 7.78 -40.75 -1.95
N THR A 1015 8.96 -41.34 -1.80
CA THR A 1015 9.25 -42.74 -2.18
C THR A 1015 8.31 -43.75 -1.50
N THR A 1016 7.81 -43.43 -0.31
CA THR A 1016 6.84 -44.21 0.46
C THR A 1016 5.42 -44.19 -0.12
N GLU A 1017 5.09 -43.19 -0.92
CA GLU A 1017 3.71 -42.88 -1.38
C GLU A 1017 3.56 -42.91 -2.90
N LEU A 1018 4.68 -42.95 -3.64
CA LEU A 1018 4.75 -43.07 -5.10
C LEU A 1018 3.89 -44.20 -5.69
N GLY A 1019 3.67 -45.29 -4.94
CA GLY A 1019 2.83 -46.42 -5.35
C GLY A 1019 1.32 -46.22 -5.21
N GLN A 1020 0.88 -45.14 -4.55
CA GLN A 1020 -0.54 -44.87 -4.25
C GLN A 1020 -1.28 -44.15 -5.38
N GLY A 1021 -0.57 -43.64 -6.39
CA GLY A 1021 -1.18 -42.94 -7.53
C GLY A 1021 -1.90 -41.62 -7.16
N ARG A 1022 -1.55 -41.01 -6.02
CA ARG A 1022 -2.08 -39.73 -5.54
C ARG A 1022 -1.30 -38.55 -6.12
N SER A 1023 -1.31 -38.43 -7.45
CA SER A 1023 -0.72 -37.27 -8.12
C SER A 1023 -1.41 -36.94 -9.43
N VAL A 1024 -1.31 -35.67 -9.85
CA VAL A 1024 -1.81 -35.21 -11.15
C VAL A 1024 -1.11 -35.94 -12.29
N LEU A 1025 0.21 -36.15 -12.15
CA LEU A 1025 1.03 -36.90 -13.11
C LEU A 1025 0.61 -38.36 -13.28
N ASP A 1026 -0.07 -38.96 -12.31
CA ASP A 1026 -0.56 -40.33 -12.44
C ASP A 1026 -1.96 -40.41 -13.02
N ARG A 1027 -2.68 -39.29 -13.18
CA ARG A 1027 -4.07 -39.27 -13.64
C ARG A 1027 -4.26 -38.60 -15.00
N VAL A 1028 -3.54 -37.49 -15.28
CA VAL A 1028 -3.76 -36.70 -16.50
C VAL A 1028 -2.48 -36.05 -17.05
N ALA A 1029 -2.44 -35.86 -18.37
CA ALA A 1029 -1.49 -34.98 -19.03
C ALA A 1029 -1.99 -33.53 -18.99
N SER A 1030 -1.42 -32.74 -18.07
CA SER A 1030 -1.78 -31.35 -17.83
C SER A 1030 -1.21 -30.40 -18.89
N SER A 1031 -1.91 -29.30 -19.12
CA SER A 1031 -1.44 -28.14 -19.88
C SER A 1031 -1.88 -26.86 -19.17
N TYR A 1032 -1.17 -25.77 -19.39
CA TYR A 1032 -1.54 -24.46 -18.86
C TYR A 1032 -2.15 -23.62 -19.97
N THR A 1033 -3.09 -22.75 -19.61
CA THR A 1033 -3.60 -21.70 -20.48
C THR A 1033 -3.87 -20.43 -19.70
N PRO A 1034 -3.42 -19.25 -20.17
CA PRO A 1034 -3.73 -17.97 -19.52
C PRO A 1034 -5.24 -17.69 -19.46
N SER A 1035 -5.96 -18.10 -20.50
CA SER A 1035 -7.39 -17.88 -20.68
C SER A 1035 -7.99 -18.91 -21.63
N ILE A 1036 -9.32 -19.02 -21.67
CA ILE A 1036 -10.02 -19.88 -22.65
C ILE A 1036 -9.86 -19.32 -24.06
N ARG A 1037 -9.82 -17.99 -24.21
CA ARG A 1037 -9.54 -17.33 -25.50
C ARG A 1037 -8.17 -17.71 -26.07
N ALA A 1038 -7.13 -17.73 -25.22
CA ALA A 1038 -5.79 -18.15 -25.64
C ALA A 1038 -5.78 -19.61 -26.13
N LEU A 1039 -6.49 -20.51 -25.43
CA LEU A 1039 -6.62 -21.91 -25.83
C LEU A 1039 -7.37 -22.07 -27.16
N ARG A 1040 -8.48 -21.34 -27.33
CA ARG A 1040 -9.23 -21.32 -28.61
C ARG A 1040 -8.35 -20.86 -29.76
N HIS A 1041 -7.61 -19.76 -29.57
CA HIS A 1041 -6.69 -19.24 -30.58
C HIS A 1041 -5.62 -20.28 -30.94
N ALA A 1042 -5.01 -20.94 -29.96
CA ALA A 1042 -4.06 -22.02 -30.19
C ALA A 1042 -4.68 -23.17 -31.00
N ARG A 1043 -5.92 -23.58 -30.70
CA ARG A 1043 -6.62 -24.61 -31.46
C ARG A 1043 -6.91 -24.20 -32.90
N GLN A 1044 -7.36 -22.97 -33.13
CA GLN A 1044 -7.64 -22.44 -34.46
C GLN A 1044 -6.36 -22.30 -35.30
N ALA A 1045 -5.29 -21.77 -34.72
CA ALA A 1045 -3.98 -21.64 -35.39
C ALA A 1045 -3.43 -23.02 -35.82
N ALA A 1046 -3.62 -24.06 -35.00
CA ALA A 1046 -3.23 -25.42 -35.36
C ALA A 1046 -4.05 -26.03 -36.52
N VAL A 1047 -5.29 -25.56 -36.75
CA VAL A 1047 -6.12 -25.99 -37.90
C VAL A 1047 -5.72 -25.25 -39.18
N ALA A 1048 -5.34 -23.97 -39.08
CA ALA A 1048 -4.91 -23.15 -40.21
C ALA A 1048 -3.46 -23.46 -40.67
N GLY A 1049 -2.59 -23.89 -39.75
CA GLY A 1049 -1.17 -24.13 -39.98
C GLY A 1049 -0.84 -25.48 -40.63
N GLY A 1050 -1.16 -25.63 -41.92
CA GLY A 1050 -0.78 -26.80 -42.74
C GLY A 1050 0.58 -26.70 -43.46
N GLY A 1051 1.39 -25.67 -43.20
CA GLY A 1051 2.64 -25.40 -43.94
C GLY A 1051 3.92 -25.98 -43.32
N ALA A 1052 4.76 -26.61 -44.15
CA ALA A 1052 6.10 -27.10 -43.79
C ALA A 1052 7.12 -25.95 -43.68
N GLY A 1053 7.10 -25.20 -42.57
CA GLY A 1053 8.18 -24.25 -42.25
C GLY A 1053 9.43 -24.94 -41.69
N PRO A 1054 10.63 -24.36 -41.85
CA PRO A 1054 11.87 -24.91 -41.31
C PRO A 1054 11.85 -24.94 -39.78
N SER A 1055 12.70 -25.80 -39.20
CA SER A 1055 12.96 -25.81 -37.77
C SER A 1055 14.20 -24.99 -37.46
N LEU A 1056 14.15 -24.17 -36.42
CA LEU A 1056 15.19 -23.25 -36.00
C LEU A 1056 15.67 -23.62 -34.59
N ALA A 1057 16.98 -23.79 -34.43
CA ALA A 1057 17.63 -23.87 -33.13
C ALA A 1057 18.49 -22.63 -32.93
N VAL A 1058 18.27 -21.93 -31.81
CA VAL A 1058 19.04 -20.76 -31.40
C VAL A 1058 19.85 -21.14 -30.16
N GLY A 1059 21.18 -20.99 -30.22
CA GLY A 1059 22.07 -21.38 -29.13
C GLY A 1059 23.10 -20.30 -28.76
N ARG A 1060 23.31 -20.03 -27.47
CA ARG A 1060 24.42 -19.19 -26.99
C ARG A 1060 25.42 -20.06 -26.20
N PRO A 1061 26.74 -19.93 -26.39
CA PRO A 1061 27.71 -20.57 -25.50
C PRO A 1061 27.57 -20.01 -24.08
N THR A 1062 27.44 -20.88 -23.07
CA THR A 1062 27.12 -20.51 -21.68
C THR A 1062 28.30 -20.61 -20.69
N GLY A 1063 29.49 -21.00 -21.14
CA GLY A 1063 30.67 -21.02 -20.26
C GLY A 1063 31.19 -19.60 -19.97
N ALA A 1064 31.61 -19.33 -18.73
CA ALA A 1064 32.30 -18.09 -18.34
C ALA A 1064 33.56 -17.80 -19.19
N ASP A 1065 34.09 -18.86 -19.84
CA ASP A 1065 35.28 -18.84 -20.69
C ASP A 1065 34.95 -18.99 -22.20
N GLY A 1066 33.66 -18.99 -22.57
CA GLY A 1066 33.20 -19.22 -23.95
C GLY A 1066 33.18 -20.69 -24.40
N ALA A 1067 33.31 -21.65 -23.48
CA ALA A 1067 33.27 -23.09 -23.79
C ALA A 1067 31.86 -23.60 -24.18
N GLU A 1068 31.81 -24.69 -24.95
CA GLU A 1068 30.59 -25.40 -25.41
C GLU A 1068 29.81 -26.01 -24.22
N GLY A 1069 28.91 -25.22 -23.62
CA GLY A 1069 28.02 -25.63 -22.51
C GLY A 1069 26.78 -26.42 -22.96
N ALA A 1070 25.83 -26.63 -22.04
CA ALA A 1070 24.62 -27.44 -22.27
C ALA A 1070 23.78 -27.00 -23.47
N SER A 1071 23.78 -25.71 -23.79
CA SER A 1071 23.12 -25.15 -24.96
C SER A 1071 23.64 -25.73 -26.28
N ALA A 1072 24.95 -25.93 -26.41
CA ALA A 1072 25.54 -26.57 -27.60
C ALA A 1072 25.13 -28.05 -27.68
N ALA A 1073 25.04 -28.73 -26.53
CA ALA A 1073 24.60 -30.12 -26.46
C ALA A 1073 23.12 -30.31 -26.81
N GLU A 1074 22.24 -29.36 -26.46
CA GLU A 1074 20.82 -29.32 -26.85
C GLU A 1074 20.67 -29.17 -28.37
N VAL A 1075 21.35 -28.17 -28.95
CA VAL A 1075 21.36 -27.95 -30.40
C VAL A 1075 21.90 -29.18 -31.13
N ALA A 1076 22.97 -29.79 -30.64
CA ALA A 1076 23.52 -31.02 -31.20
C ALA A 1076 22.54 -32.21 -31.08
N ALA A 1077 21.77 -32.32 -29.98
CA ALA A 1077 20.76 -33.36 -29.82
C ALA A 1077 19.62 -33.22 -30.83
N MET A 1078 19.20 -31.98 -31.12
CA MET A 1078 18.23 -31.71 -32.19
C MET A 1078 18.78 -32.06 -33.57
N ALA A 1079 20.00 -31.63 -33.87
CA ALA A 1079 20.66 -31.89 -35.16
C ALA A 1079 20.82 -33.39 -35.45
N ARG A 1080 21.01 -34.23 -34.42
CA ARG A 1080 21.03 -35.70 -34.55
C ARG A 1080 19.66 -36.31 -34.85
N THR A 1081 18.58 -35.63 -34.45
CA THR A 1081 17.22 -36.18 -34.50
C THR A 1081 16.44 -35.67 -35.72
N MET A 1082 16.78 -34.48 -36.21
CA MET A 1082 16.05 -33.75 -37.25
C MET A 1082 16.94 -33.43 -38.45
N SER A 1083 16.41 -33.66 -39.65
CA SER A 1083 16.99 -33.18 -40.91
C SER A 1083 16.46 -31.79 -41.26
N GLY A 1084 17.30 -30.91 -41.80
CA GLY A 1084 16.88 -29.56 -42.21
C GLY A 1084 16.77 -28.55 -41.07
N LEU A 1085 17.40 -28.82 -39.92
CA LEU A 1085 17.49 -27.90 -38.81
C LEU A 1085 18.38 -26.72 -39.17
N ARG A 1086 17.84 -25.51 -39.11
CA ARG A 1086 18.62 -24.27 -39.19
C ARG A 1086 19.17 -23.94 -37.82
N ILE A 1087 20.48 -23.74 -37.72
CA ILE A 1087 21.16 -23.42 -36.46
C ILE A 1087 21.66 -21.98 -36.54
N VAL A 1088 21.32 -21.19 -35.53
CA VAL A 1088 21.84 -19.84 -35.32
C VAL A 1088 22.52 -19.84 -33.95
N GLN A 1089 23.83 -19.69 -33.90
CA GLN A 1089 24.58 -19.86 -32.65
C GLN A 1089 25.79 -18.92 -32.51
N GLY A 1090 26.28 -18.76 -31.28
CA GLY A 1090 27.48 -17.96 -31.01
C GLY A 1090 27.25 -16.49 -31.38
N ALA A 1091 28.21 -15.88 -32.09
CA ALA A 1091 28.13 -14.49 -32.51
C ALA A 1091 26.99 -14.21 -33.54
N ASP A 1092 26.52 -15.24 -34.25
CA ASP A 1092 25.46 -15.09 -35.25
C ASP A 1092 24.05 -15.03 -34.64
N ALA A 1093 23.91 -15.39 -33.35
CA ALA A 1093 22.65 -15.35 -32.61
C ALA A 1093 22.28 -13.94 -32.15
N THR A 1094 22.21 -12.99 -33.08
CA THR A 1094 21.79 -11.61 -32.83
C THR A 1094 20.27 -11.44 -32.83
N VAL A 1095 19.75 -10.44 -32.11
CA VAL A 1095 18.31 -10.14 -32.03
C VAL A 1095 17.69 -9.97 -33.41
N GLY A 1096 18.31 -9.16 -34.27
CA GLY A 1096 17.82 -8.90 -35.63
C GLY A 1096 17.78 -10.15 -36.50
N ARG A 1097 18.81 -11.01 -36.41
CA ARG A 1097 18.84 -12.28 -37.15
C ARG A 1097 17.77 -13.24 -36.65
N VAL A 1098 17.65 -13.42 -35.34
CA VAL A 1098 16.66 -14.32 -34.74
C VAL A 1098 15.23 -13.90 -35.11
N LEU A 1099 14.89 -12.61 -35.00
CA LEU A 1099 13.58 -12.11 -35.41
C LEU A 1099 13.28 -12.35 -36.89
N THR A 1100 14.29 -12.20 -37.76
CA THR A 1100 14.17 -12.49 -39.19
C THR A 1100 13.84 -13.96 -39.44
N GLU A 1101 14.57 -14.88 -38.78
CA GLU A 1101 14.37 -16.32 -38.94
C GLU A 1101 13.03 -16.80 -38.37
N LEU A 1102 12.61 -16.24 -37.21
CA LEU A 1102 11.35 -16.56 -36.55
C LEU A 1102 10.14 -16.40 -37.48
N SER A 1103 10.15 -15.40 -38.37
CA SER A 1103 9.06 -15.13 -39.32
C SER A 1103 8.67 -16.33 -40.21
N SER A 1104 9.63 -17.23 -40.45
CA SER A 1104 9.44 -18.42 -41.29
C SER A 1104 9.46 -19.74 -40.51
N ALA A 1105 9.93 -19.74 -39.26
CA ALA A 1105 10.19 -20.95 -38.50
C ALA A 1105 8.92 -21.59 -37.95
N ALA A 1106 8.62 -22.82 -38.38
CA ALA A 1106 7.49 -23.57 -37.83
C ALA A 1106 7.77 -24.14 -36.44
N ILE A 1107 9.01 -24.51 -36.20
CA ILE A 1107 9.45 -25.06 -34.91
C ILE A 1107 10.66 -24.26 -34.47
N VAL A 1108 10.64 -23.73 -33.26
CA VAL A 1108 11.78 -23.01 -32.70
C VAL A 1108 12.20 -23.62 -31.37
N HIS A 1109 13.52 -23.70 -31.17
CA HIS A 1109 14.14 -24.12 -29.92
C HIS A 1109 15.15 -23.08 -29.48
N PHE A 1110 14.96 -22.55 -28.27
CA PHE A 1110 15.88 -21.62 -27.65
C PHE A 1110 16.67 -22.32 -26.55
N ALA A 1111 17.94 -22.56 -26.85
CA ALA A 1111 18.96 -23.06 -25.93
C ALA A 1111 19.81 -21.86 -25.45
N CYS A 1112 19.22 -21.02 -24.59
CA CYS A 1112 19.85 -19.80 -24.07
C CYS A 1112 19.29 -19.43 -22.69
N HIS A 1113 19.90 -18.46 -22.00
CA HIS A 1113 19.38 -17.97 -20.72
C HIS A 1113 18.15 -17.09 -20.92
N GLY A 1114 17.19 -17.26 -20.02
CA GLY A 1114 15.98 -16.46 -19.92
C GLY A 1114 15.99 -15.77 -18.58
N LEU A 1115 15.64 -14.49 -18.57
CA LEU A 1115 15.57 -13.66 -17.38
C LEU A 1115 14.19 -13.03 -17.30
N SER A 1116 13.52 -13.21 -16.16
CA SER A 1116 12.30 -12.48 -15.85
C SER A 1116 12.65 -11.14 -15.23
N ASP A 1117 12.01 -10.07 -15.71
CA ASP A 1117 12.08 -8.76 -15.08
C ASP A 1117 10.86 -8.61 -14.16
N ALA A 1118 11.10 -8.62 -12.84
CA ALA A 1118 10.05 -8.53 -11.83
C ALA A 1118 9.42 -7.12 -11.76
N GLU A 1119 10.14 -6.09 -12.19
CA GLU A 1119 9.67 -4.71 -12.15
C GLU A 1119 8.83 -4.37 -13.38
N ASP A 1120 9.23 -4.87 -14.54
CA ASP A 1120 8.53 -4.70 -15.81
C ASP A 1120 8.50 -6.02 -16.60
N PRO A 1121 7.45 -6.83 -16.44
CA PRO A 1121 7.34 -8.15 -17.08
C PRO A 1121 7.52 -8.12 -18.60
N SER A 1122 7.20 -7.00 -19.27
CA SER A 1122 7.38 -6.83 -20.72
C SER A 1122 8.85 -6.79 -21.17
N ARG A 1123 9.78 -6.52 -20.23
CA ARG A 1123 11.25 -6.54 -20.41
C ARG A 1123 11.89 -7.87 -20.09
N SER A 1124 11.10 -8.87 -19.66
CA SER A 1124 11.58 -10.24 -19.58
C SER A 1124 12.09 -10.69 -20.95
N HIS A 1125 13.23 -11.37 -20.99
CA HIS A 1125 13.96 -11.55 -22.24
C HIS A 1125 14.74 -12.86 -22.31
N LEU A 1126 15.06 -13.24 -23.55
CA LEU A 1126 16.07 -14.23 -23.89
C LEU A 1126 17.38 -13.51 -24.18
N GLU A 1127 18.49 -13.99 -23.61
CA GLU A 1127 19.81 -13.45 -23.86
C GLU A 1127 20.39 -13.95 -25.19
N LEU A 1128 20.68 -13.00 -26.08
CA LEU A 1128 21.26 -13.22 -27.40
C LEU A 1128 22.67 -12.59 -27.49
N ALA A 1129 23.32 -12.70 -28.64
CA ALA A 1129 24.73 -12.32 -28.82
C ALA A 1129 24.98 -10.80 -28.69
N ASP A 1130 24.05 -9.97 -29.18
CA ASP A 1130 24.15 -8.51 -29.26
C ASP A 1130 23.18 -7.78 -28.32
N GLY A 1131 22.39 -8.52 -27.53
CA GLY A 1131 21.41 -7.90 -26.66
C GLY A 1131 20.31 -8.84 -26.18
N ARG A 1132 19.16 -8.24 -25.87
CA ARG A 1132 18.01 -8.88 -25.22
C ARG A 1132 16.87 -9.00 -26.23
N LEU A 1133 16.35 -10.20 -26.43
CA LEU A 1133 15.10 -10.40 -27.15
C LEU A 1133 13.94 -10.37 -26.15
N GLU A 1134 13.25 -9.24 -26.06
CA GLU A 1134 12.25 -9.00 -25.01
C GLU A 1134 10.86 -9.52 -25.39
N VAL A 1135 10.00 -9.77 -24.39
CA VAL A 1135 8.60 -10.22 -24.55
C VAL A 1135 7.83 -9.34 -25.54
N ARG A 1136 8.03 -8.02 -25.49
CA ARG A 1136 7.36 -7.07 -26.39
C ARG A 1136 7.76 -7.23 -27.86
N ASP A 1137 9.00 -7.61 -28.14
CA ASP A 1137 9.49 -7.79 -29.51
C ASP A 1137 8.88 -9.04 -30.14
N VAL A 1138 8.82 -10.13 -29.36
CA VAL A 1138 8.21 -11.39 -29.78
C VAL A 1138 6.70 -11.25 -29.94
N ALA A 1139 6.00 -10.66 -28.97
CA ALA A 1139 4.54 -10.53 -29.00
C ALA A 1139 4.02 -9.64 -30.15
N ARG A 1140 4.84 -8.68 -30.61
CA ARG A 1140 4.54 -7.87 -31.80
C ARG A 1140 4.62 -8.67 -33.11
N GLY A 1141 5.39 -9.76 -33.12
CA GLY A 1141 5.51 -10.64 -34.27
C GLY A 1141 4.16 -11.24 -34.69
N HIS A 1142 4.01 -11.45 -36.00
CA HIS A 1142 2.98 -12.30 -36.57
C HIS A 1142 3.67 -13.45 -37.28
N LEU A 1143 3.57 -14.65 -36.72
CA LEU A 1143 4.34 -15.84 -37.12
C LEU A 1143 3.37 -16.89 -37.71
N PRO A 1144 2.93 -16.75 -38.96
CA PRO A 1144 1.85 -17.56 -39.54
C PRO A 1144 2.21 -19.03 -39.72
N HIS A 1145 3.51 -19.37 -39.70
CA HIS A 1145 3.99 -20.74 -39.86
C HIS A 1145 4.24 -21.45 -38.52
N ALA A 1146 4.08 -20.75 -37.39
CA ALA A 1146 4.41 -21.23 -36.06
C ALA A 1146 3.59 -22.47 -35.64
N ARG A 1147 4.27 -23.50 -35.12
CA ARG A 1147 3.66 -24.76 -34.65
C ARG A 1147 4.08 -25.16 -33.25
N LEU A 1148 5.37 -25.05 -32.93
CA LEU A 1148 5.91 -25.37 -31.60
C LEU A 1148 7.09 -24.46 -31.24
N ALA A 1149 7.04 -23.84 -30.06
CA ALA A 1149 8.19 -23.20 -29.45
C ALA A 1149 8.68 -24.00 -28.24
N VAL A 1150 9.97 -24.23 -28.13
CA VAL A 1150 10.61 -24.89 -26.98
C VAL A 1150 11.57 -23.90 -26.34
N LEU A 1151 11.24 -23.49 -25.12
CA LEU A 1151 11.93 -22.46 -24.34
C LEU A 1151 12.48 -23.11 -23.07
N LEU A 1152 13.61 -23.81 -23.16
CA LEU A 1152 14.27 -24.39 -21.98
C LEU A 1152 15.16 -23.36 -21.25
N ALA A 1153 14.71 -22.11 -21.28
CA ALA A 1153 15.35 -20.98 -20.63
C ALA A 1153 14.73 -20.76 -19.23
N CYS A 1154 15.54 -20.27 -18.29
CA CYS A 1154 15.12 -20.06 -16.90
C CYS A 1154 13.92 -19.09 -16.82
N HIS A 1155 12.99 -19.34 -15.89
CA HIS A 1155 11.89 -18.45 -15.52
C HIS A 1155 10.99 -17.95 -16.67
N THR A 1156 10.79 -18.76 -17.72
CA THR A 1156 10.04 -18.37 -18.94
C THR A 1156 8.54 -18.13 -18.74
N THR A 1157 8.01 -18.41 -17.54
CA THR A 1157 6.58 -18.33 -17.18
C THR A 1157 6.30 -17.51 -15.91
N ARG A 1158 7.24 -16.68 -15.44
CA ARG A 1158 7.08 -15.92 -14.19
C ARG A 1158 6.56 -14.49 -14.40
N THR A 1159 5.65 -14.03 -13.53
CA THR A 1159 4.98 -12.71 -13.56
C THR A 1159 4.73 -12.16 -12.15
N ASP A 1160 5.53 -11.19 -11.71
CA ASP A 1160 5.50 -10.73 -10.31
C ASP A 1160 4.56 -9.52 -10.05
N ARG A 1161 4.13 -8.77 -11.07
CA ARG A 1161 3.36 -7.52 -10.89
C ARG A 1161 1.95 -7.47 -11.47
N LEU A 1162 1.71 -8.26 -12.52
CA LEU A 1162 0.39 -8.44 -13.14
C LEU A 1162 0.17 -9.94 -13.36
N PRO A 1163 0.10 -10.75 -12.28
CA PRO A 1163 0.00 -12.20 -12.41
C PRO A 1163 -1.25 -12.63 -13.18
N ASP A 1164 -2.32 -11.83 -13.12
CA ASP A 1164 -3.56 -12.07 -13.87
C ASP A 1164 -3.45 -11.71 -15.37
N GLU A 1165 -2.41 -10.99 -15.80
CA GLU A 1165 -2.16 -10.67 -17.22
C GLU A 1165 -1.26 -11.67 -17.94
N ALA A 1166 -0.59 -12.57 -17.19
CA ALA A 1166 0.30 -13.59 -17.74
C ALA A 1166 1.34 -13.05 -18.74
N VAL A 1167 1.97 -11.89 -18.47
CA VAL A 1167 3.00 -11.29 -19.33
C VAL A 1167 4.36 -11.96 -19.12
N HIS A 1168 4.63 -13.06 -19.84
CA HIS A 1168 5.89 -13.81 -19.77
C HIS A 1168 6.29 -14.35 -21.16
N LEU A 1169 7.51 -14.89 -21.31
CA LEU A 1169 8.01 -15.36 -22.61
C LEU A 1169 7.08 -16.39 -23.27
N THR A 1170 6.60 -17.36 -22.51
CA THR A 1170 5.69 -18.39 -23.05
C THR A 1170 4.39 -17.81 -23.64
N SER A 1171 3.76 -16.82 -23.00
CA SER A 1171 2.55 -16.17 -23.54
C SER A 1171 2.86 -15.23 -24.70
N ALA A 1172 4.07 -14.65 -24.75
CA ALA A 1172 4.55 -13.86 -25.89
C ALA A 1172 4.62 -14.70 -27.17
N PHE A 1173 5.20 -15.91 -27.09
CA PHE A 1173 5.26 -16.84 -28.22
C PHE A 1173 3.87 -17.35 -28.65
N GLN A 1174 2.96 -17.58 -27.70
CA GLN A 1174 1.56 -17.89 -28.02
C GLN A 1174 0.87 -16.73 -28.75
N THR A 1175 1.07 -15.50 -28.27
CA THR A 1175 0.52 -14.29 -28.89
C THR A 1175 1.09 -14.09 -30.31
N ALA A 1176 2.38 -14.38 -30.49
CA ALA A 1176 3.07 -14.28 -31.77
C ALA A 1176 2.56 -15.28 -32.82
N GLY A 1177 2.04 -16.43 -32.38
CA GLY A 1177 1.38 -17.42 -33.24
C GLY A 1177 1.67 -18.88 -32.93
N TYR A 1178 2.54 -19.21 -31.96
CA TYR A 1178 2.86 -20.61 -31.62
C TYR A 1178 1.71 -21.26 -30.83
N PRO A 1179 0.99 -22.25 -31.38
CA PRO A 1179 -0.13 -22.92 -30.70
C PRO A 1179 0.26 -23.71 -29.46
N GLN A 1180 1.52 -24.12 -29.39
CA GLN A 1180 2.09 -24.93 -28.34
C GLN A 1180 3.44 -24.39 -27.96
N VAL A 1181 3.67 -24.26 -26.65
CA VAL A 1181 4.93 -23.83 -26.09
C VAL A 1181 5.32 -24.77 -24.96
N VAL A 1182 6.55 -25.26 -24.98
CA VAL A 1182 7.16 -26.00 -23.88
C VAL A 1182 8.11 -25.06 -23.16
N GLY A 1183 7.94 -24.92 -21.85
CA GLY A 1183 8.73 -24.02 -21.01
C GLY A 1183 9.18 -24.67 -19.70
N ALA A 1184 9.88 -23.88 -18.89
CA ALA A 1184 10.29 -24.26 -17.55
C ALA A 1184 9.90 -23.18 -16.53
N LEU A 1185 9.24 -23.59 -15.44
CA LEU A 1185 8.79 -22.68 -14.36
C LEU A 1185 9.98 -22.06 -13.59
N TRP A 1186 11.10 -22.78 -13.48
CA TRP A 1186 12.36 -22.33 -12.83
C TRP A 1186 13.58 -23.01 -13.48
N GLU A 1187 14.78 -22.67 -13.01
CA GLU A 1187 16.05 -23.22 -13.53
C GLU A 1187 16.12 -24.74 -13.34
N ALA A 1188 16.33 -25.46 -14.44
CA ALA A 1188 16.53 -26.91 -14.43
C ALA A 1188 18.00 -27.24 -14.75
N PRO A 1189 18.59 -28.31 -14.18
CA PRO A 1189 19.98 -28.65 -14.44
C PRO A 1189 20.26 -28.96 -15.92
N ASP A 1190 21.29 -28.34 -16.46
CA ASP A 1190 21.88 -28.48 -17.80
C ASP A 1190 21.87 -29.90 -18.41
N LEU A 1191 22.25 -30.93 -17.65
CA LEU A 1191 22.30 -32.30 -18.17
C LEU A 1191 20.93 -32.96 -18.34
N VAL A 1192 19.88 -32.36 -17.75
CA VAL A 1192 18.50 -32.86 -17.78
C VAL A 1192 17.74 -32.17 -18.89
N SER A 1193 18.00 -30.89 -19.16
CA SER A 1193 17.43 -30.17 -20.31
C SER A 1193 17.88 -30.78 -21.64
N VAL A 1194 19.16 -31.18 -21.77
CA VAL A 1194 19.68 -31.93 -22.94
C VAL A 1194 18.91 -33.25 -23.15
N ARG A 1195 18.67 -34.02 -22.08
CA ARG A 1195 17.93 -35.30 -22.17
C ARG A 1195 16.46 -35.10 -22.51
N LEU A 1196 15.85 -34.06 -21.94
CA LEU A 1196 14.47 -33.70 -22.26
C LEU A 1196 14.35 -33.33 -23.73
N THR A 1197 15.26 -32.51 -24.25
CA THR A 1197 15.35 -32.13 -25.66
C THR A 1197 15.43 -33.36 -26.56
N GLU A 1198 16.39 -34.25 -26.32
CA GLU A 1198 16.56 -35.47 -27.11
C GLU A 1198 15.29 -36.34 -27.11
N ARG A 1199 14.69 -36.55 -25.93
CA ARG A 1199 13.48 -37.37 -25.80
C ARG A 1199 12.26 -36.74 -26.42
N LEU A 1200 12.08 -35.42 -26.27
CA LEU A 1200 10.96 -34.68 -26.83
C LEU A 1200 10.96 -34.83 -28.35
N TYR A 1201 12.05 -34.46 -29.02
CA TYR A 1201 12.11 -34.54 -30.48
C TYR A 1201 12.08 -35.99 -30.99
N ARG A 1202 12.63 -36.96 -30.25
CA ARG A 1202 12.47 -38.39 -30.58
C ARG A 1202 11.01 -38.83 -30.47
N ALA A 1203 10.29 -38.37 -29.45
CA ALA A 1203 8.89 -38.73 -29.22
C ALA A 1203 7.96 -38.11 -30.29
N LEU A 1204 8.30 -36.93 -30.82
CA LEU A 1204 7.53 -36.23 -31.85
C LEU A 1204 7.91 -36.63 -33.27
N ARG A 1205 9.00 -37.40 -33.46
CA ARG A 1205 9.47 -37.81 -34.78
C ARG A 1205 8.50 -38.77 -35.47
N THR A 1206 8.15 -38.46 -36.71
CA THR A 1206 7.34 -39.32 -37.57
C THR A 1206 8.20 -40.22 -38.46
N TYR A 1207 7.61 -41.33 -38.90
CA TYR A 1207 8.21 -42.20 -39.91
C TYR A 1207 8.38 -41.41 -41.22
N GLY A 1208 9.61 -41.25 -41.70
CA GLY A 1208 9.94 -40.40 -42.86
C GLY A 1208 10.65 -39.08 -42.54
N GLY A 1209 10.90 -38.75 -41.26
CA GLY A 1209 11.82 -37.66 -40.88
C GLY A 1209 11.18 -36.31 -40.50
N GLY A 1210 9.84 -36.23 -40.44
CA GLY A 1210 9.12 -35.05 -39.96
C GLY A 1210 8.86 -35.05 -38.44
N LEU A 1211 8.21 -33.99 -37.95
CA LEU A 1211 7.72 -33.89 -36.57
C LEU A 1211 6.19 -33.74 -36.54
N ASP A 1212 5.56 -34.58 -35.72
CA ASP A 1212 4.17 -34.44 -35.31
C ASP A 1212 4.12 -33.84 -33.91
N VAL A 1213 3.69 -32.58 -33.85
CA VAL A 1213 3.58 -31.81 -32.61
C VAL A 1213 2.19 -31.97 -31.96
N THR A 1214 1.27 -32.75 -32.55
CA THR A 1214 -0.11 -32.88 -32.03
C THR A 1214 -0.14 -33.41 -30.59
N ASP A 1215 0.82 -34.27 -30.25
CA ASP A 1215 0.92 -34.93 -28.94
C ASP A 1215 1.99 -34.34 -28.00
N THR A 1216 2.45 -33.10 -28.24
CA THR A 1216 3.52 -32.46 -27.44
C THR A 1216 3.25 -32.51 -25.94
N ALA A 1217 2.06 -32.12 -25.48
CA ALA A 1217 1.70 -32.15 -24.06
C ALA A 1217 1.85 -33.55 -23.43
N ARG A 1218 1.42 -34.59 -24.16
CA ARG A 1218 1.48 -35.97 -23.70
C ARG A 1218 2.91 -36.52 -23.75
N ALA A 1219 3.71 -36.07 -24.71
CA ALA A 1219 5.14 -36.36 -24.77
C ALA A 1219 5.87 -35.77 -23.57
N VAL A 1220 5.64 -34.48 -23.26
CA VAL A 1220 6.20 -33.80 -22.07
C VAL A 1220 5.77 -34.52 -20.79
N HIS A 1221 4.47 -34.82 -20.64
CA HIS A 1221 3.96 -35.58 -19.50
C HIS A 1221 4.67 -36.94 -19.33
N GLY A 1222 4.83 -37.71 -20.41
CA GLY A 1222 5.55 -38.99 -20.37
C GLY A 1222 7.01 -38.83 -19.95
N ILE A 1223 7.70 -37.81 -20.47
CA ILE A 1223 9.09 -37.49 -20.10
C ILE A 1223 9.18 -37.10 -18.63
N VAL A 1224 8.28 -36.25 -18.13
CA VAL A 1224 8.24 -35.85 -16.72
C VAL A 1224 7.99 -37.04 -15.80
N ARG A 1225 7.08 -37.96 -16.15
CA ARG A 1225 6.87 -39.21 -15.39
C ARG A 1225 8.12 -40.08 -15.35
N GLU A 1226 8.83 -40.19 -16.46
CA GLU A 1226 10.10 -40.94 -16.52
C GLU A 1226 11.20 -40.27 -15.69
N LEU A 1227 11.31 -38.94 -15.75
CA LEU A 1227 12.26 -38.18 -14.94
C LEU A 1227 11.93 -38.31 -13.45
N ARG A 1228 10.65 -38.24 -13.06
CA ARG A 1228 10.21 -38.50 -11.68
C ARG A 1228 10.58 -39.91 -11.23
N ALA A 1229 10.36 -40.94 -12.06
CA ALA A 1229 10.71 -42.31 -11.71
C ALA A 1229 12.23 -42.49 -11.48
N ARG A 1230 13.07 -41.76 -12.22
CA ARG A 1230 14.54 -41.84 -12.12
C ARG A 1230 15.13 -40.93 -11.03
N HIS A 1231 14.48 -39.80 -10.78
CA HIS A 1231 14.95 -38.74 -9.88
C HIS A 1231 13.90 -38.45 -8.80
N ALA A 1232 13.30 -39.50 -8.23
CA ALA A 1232 12.17 -39.41 -7.31
C ALA A 1232 12.44 -38.42 -6.15
N GLY A 1233 13.61 -38.48 -5.52
CA GLY A 1233 14.01 -37.59 -4.42
C GLY A 1233 14.49 -36.20 -4.83
N SER A 1234 14.27 -35.75 -6.07
CA SER A 1234 14.75 -34.45 -6.56
C SER A 1234 13.70 -33.76 -7.42
N PRO A 1235 12.61 -33.24 -6.82
CA PRO A 1235 11.49 -32.64 -7.54
C PRO A 1235 11.86 -31.39 -8.32
N GLY A 1236 12.88 -30.65 -7.88
CA GLY A 1236 13.45 -29.53 -8.64
C GLY A 1236 14.01 -29.92 -10.02
N VAL A 1237 14.23 -31.21 -10.29
CA VAL A 1237 14.75 -31.71 -11.57
C VAL A 1237 13.66 -32.06 -12.57
N TRP A 1238 12.49 -32.53 -12.10
CA TRP A 1238 11.46 -33.10 -12.96
C TRP A 1238 10.15 -32.29 -13.00
N ALA A 1239 9.83 -31.53 -11.94
CA ALA A 1239 8.64 -30.69 -11.87
C ALA A 1239 8.69 -29.32 -12.59
N PRO A 1240 9.81 -28.77 -13.10
CA PRO A 1240 9.78 -27.46 -13.75
C PRO A 1240 9.10 -27.45 -15.12
N TYR A 1241 9.06 -28.57 -15.82
CA TYR A 1241 8.72 -28.61 -17.25
C TYR A 1241 7.22 -28.57 -17.49
N VAL A 1242 6.77 -27.55 -18.21
CA VAL A 1242 5.34 -27.30 -18.47
C VAL A 1242 5.07 -27.22 -19.96
N HIS A 1243 3.85 -27.63 -20.33
CA HIS A 1243 3.28 -27.40 -21.64
C HIS A 1243 2.17 -26.35 -21.54
N THR A 1244 2.20 -25.33 -22.40
CA THR A 1244 1.19 -24.28 -22.49
C THR A 1244 0.60 -24.25 -23.89
N GLY A 1245 -0.72 -24.24 -24.00
CA GLY A 1245 -1.44 -24.20 -25.28
C GLY A 1245 -2.22 -25.48 -25.57
N ARG A 1246 -2.36 -25.82 -26.85
CA ARG A 1246 -3.24 -26.89 -27.33
C ARG A 1246 -2.85 -28.28 -26.83
#